data_AF-A0A5C7HKY4-F1
#
_entry.id   AF-A0A5C7HKY4-F1
#
_cell.length_a   1.000
_cell.length_b   1.000
_cell.length_c   1.000
_cell.angle_alpha   90.00
_cell.angle_beta   90.00
_cell.angle_gamma   90.00
#
_symmetry.space_group_name_H-M   'P 1'
#
loop_
_entity.id
_entity.type
_entity.pdbx_description
1 polymer ?
#
loop_
_entity_poly.entity_id
_entity_poly.type
_entity_poly.pdbx_seq_one_letter_code
_entity_poly.pdbx_strand_id
1 'polypeptide(L)'
;MKTVITHLQKQRITSILNWVSSNFVENRFTSSKTPFGYIYIAQNPRLYRKKTTVSSDGYVSQVSPAIRREAQAALLEYLHSTRNLQFMDAEHMSKNSPHFIEQLLKQVQNAVDIKWSITRYLWFHPINEFELFFESLGLKPFEYRSLLPHDLMFLSDDELLLENYYVLCNYGIARSKIGKIYKQAMEVFQYDFGVLQSKLQAYEELGFSQFFISKVIVCSPYLLIGGVNAKFVEIIRFHAMFMGSLTLKKPSSICSLLNARRERLCEHIQENPLEMKKWVMGSKMEPLPKSGEKERSQMLKTKFLIDLGFVENSNEMKKALKDIRGRAGKLQERFDCIVKAGLDRQDVCNMIRSLPRLLNQKKSVIELKIDLLVTGFGYPVSMLVTFPLYLAYGVLRIKLRMSMYNWLKDQGVVKPMLALRTIIGSPHKLKPIHLKQPGHPKKRKAISKFRTSILRWVSSNLFENHVRSSKARFQRIGSSYIAQNPRRSYRRKINDDETSLACDDNVHRISPGIRREAQAAILEYLHSTRNLQYTDAEHMSKNSPYFLQKIFKKTKIEGNIGQSIVRYLRYHPINEFEPFFESAGLKPCEYNPLLPRNLMFLTDDNLLLNNYHVLCNYGIERNKIGKIVKEAMEVFEYDFGVLPSKLRAYEELGFSQSFVGRFIVCSPQFLIGNVNVEFVEVIGILKNMGIEFSLIEEHLVWNSCNWSKIFSFLSLFRQIGFSEKQLGGVIRQHPGLLLERSGDRALTLIGLLLKFGCTMNETRSMLLQFPQIQVAKFVLNLRQCVQFLHEIEMDMEEIGNIVRSHPILLGSCTLKKTDSLFVLLNAGKKRLCKYIQENPQEIKKWALGTRVRRLPSSGEKERSKMLKSKFLLNLGFVENSKEMEKALKLIRGSGGELQERFDCIVKAGLDRKDVCEMIRVYPKILNQTKGAIETKIDFLVNGLGYPISSLVIFPSYLYFTVQRIKLRLSMFSWLIDQGAAESMLALSTLISCSHKVFIQRYVNRHPAGPQIWQNLKKEICTK
;
A
#
# COMPACT_ATOMS: atom_id res chain seq x y z
N MET A 1 -29.43 26.59 23.54
CA MET A 1 -29.46 25.65 22.37
C MET A 1 -28.54 26.05 21.22
N LYS A 2 -28.74 27.18 20.49
CA LYS A 2 -27.97 27.52 19.26
C LYS A 2 -26.43 27.39 19.37
N THR A 3 -25.83 27.69 20.52
CA THR A 3 -24.38 27.62 20.78
C THR A 3 -23.79 26.21 20.87
N VAL A 4 -24.60 25.18 21.17
CA VAL A 4 -24.14 23.78 21.28
C VAL A 4 -23.99 23.16 19.89
N ILE A 5 -24.96 23.45 19.00
CA ILE A 5 -24.99 22.98 17.62
C ILE A 5 -23.75 23.44 16.84
N THR A 6 -23.33 24.70 17.00
CA THR A 6 -22.14 25.24 16.34
C THR A 6 -20.82 24.65 16.88
N HIS A 7 -20.78 24.25 18.16
CA HIS A 7 -19.62 23.57 18.74
C HIS A 7 -19.47 22.14 18.21
N LEU A 8 -20.57 21.39 18.13
CA LEU A 8 -20.62 20.05 17.51
C LEU A 8 -20.24 20.11 16.02
N GLN A 9 -20.73 21.10 15.27
CA GLN A 9 -20.32 21.31 13.87
C GLN A 9 -18.82 21.60 13.73
N LYS A 10 -18.22 22.41 14.62
CA LYS A 10 -16.76 22.65 14.64
C LYS A 10 -15.97 21.35 14.90
N GLN A 11 -16.39 20.51 15.84
CA GLN A 11 -15.71 19.24 16.14
C GLN A 11 -15.83 18.21 15.01
N ARG A 12 -17.00 18.11 14.37
CA ARG A 12 -17.24 17.29 13.17
C ARG A 12 -16.27 17.64 12.04
N ILE A 13 -16.16 18.92 11.68
CA ILE A 13 -15.28 19.40 10.59
C ILE A 13 -13.79 19.21 10.95
N THR A 14 -13.40 19.51 12.20
CA THR A 14 -12.01 19.35 12.66
C THR A 14 -11.53 17.89 12.61
N SER A 15 -12.43 16.94 12.88
CA SER A 15 -12.14 15.50 12.81
C SER A 15 -11.80 15.05 11.38
N ILE A 16 -12.57 15.51 10.39
CA ILE A 16 -12.38 15.20 8.96
C ILE A 16 -11.03 15.75 8.46
N LEU A 17 -10.63 16.95 8.87
CA LEU A 17 -9.34 17.56 8.49
C LEU A 17 -8.12 16.84 9.10
N ASN A 18 -8.28 16.18 10.25
CA ASN A 18 -7.26 15.33 10.85
C ASN A 18 -7.13 13.97 10.13
N TRP A 19 -8.22 13.42 9.59
CA TRP A 19 -8.19 12.19 8.77
C TRP A 19 -7.34 12.36 7.51
N VAL A 20 -7.58 13.43 6.74
CA VAL A 20 -6.81 13.79 5.53
C VAL A 20 -5.30 13.96 5.81
N SER A 21 -4.94 14.26 7.06
CA SER A 21 -3.53 14.42 7.47
C SER A 21 -2.80 13.11 7.78
N SER A 22 -3.51 11.99 8.01
CA SER A 22 -2.94 10.82 8.71
C SER A 22 -2.77 9.55 7.87
N ASN A 23 -3.71 9.24 6.95
CA ASN A 23 -3.71 7.97 6.21
C ASN A 23 -2.81 7.98 4.96
N PHE A 24 -1.48 8.00 5.13
CA PHE A 24 -0.53 7.86 4.01
C PHE A 24 0.78 7.09 4.33
N VAL A 25 0.75 6.20 5.32
CA VAL A 25 1.77 5.17 5.63
C VAL A 25 1.04 3.89 6.07
N GLU A 26 1.54 2.71 5.68
CA GLU A 26 0.99 1.36 5.95
C GLU A 26 -0.46 1.12 5.42
N ASN A 27 -0.82 0.00 4.78
CA ASN A 27 -0.27 -1.36 4.81
C ASN A 27 -0.05 -1.99 3.42
N ARG A 28 0.80 -3.04 3.38
CA ARG A 28 0.62 -4.19 2.49
C ARG A 28 0.16 -5.36 3.35
N PHE A 29 -0.86 -6.10 2.95
CA PHE A 29 -0.98 -7.53 3.29
C PHE A 29 -1.75 -8.27 2.17
N THR A 30 -1.48 -9.56 2.04
CA THR A 30 -1.94 -10.44 0.96
C THR A 30 -3.31 -11.02 1.26
N SER A 31 -4.18 -11.12 0.25
CA SER A 31 -5.40 -11.94 0.34
C SER A 31 -5.06 -13.42 0.15
N SER A 32 -5.08 -14.19 1.24
CA SER A 32 -5.18 -15.65 1.20
C SER A 32 -6.60 -16.05 0.83
N LYS A 33 -6.79 -16.73 -0.31
CA LYS A 33 -8.06 -17.37 -0.67
C LYS A 33 -8.09 -18.82 -0.18
N THR A 34 -8.96 -19.12 0.77
CA THR A 34 -9.52 -20.46 1.03
C THR A 34 -10.91 -20.29 1.65
N PRO A 35 -11.95 -21.00 1.18
CA PRO A 35 -13.29 -20.95 1.76
C PRO A 35 -13.65 -22.24 2.55
N PHE A 36 -14.50 -22.07 3.57
CA PHE A 36 -15.25 -23.11 4.31
C PHE A 36 -14.47 -24.21 5.07
N GLY A 37 -15.17 -24.83 6.04
CA GLY A 37 -14.82 -26.12 6.64
C GLY A 37 -14.76 -26.15 8.16
N TYR A 38 -15.87 -26.46 8.83
CA TYR A 38 -15.82 -27.05 10.18
C TYR A 38 -15.45 -28.54 10.06
N ILE A 39 -14.43 -28.99 10.79
CA ILE A 39 -14.17 -30.41 11.05
C ILE A 39 -13.74 -30.56 12.51
N TYR A 40 -14.43 -31.40 13.27
CA TYR A 40 -13.98 -31.89 14.57
C TYR A 40 -13.06 -33.11 14.38
N ILE A 41 -11.86 -33.09 14.98
CA ILE A 41 -11.07 -34.29 15.31
C ILE A 41 -10.51 -34.10 16.73
N ALA A 42 -10.46 -35.17 17.51
CA ALA A 42 -10.24 -35.14 18.95
C ALA A 42 -8.79 -35.45 19.41
N GLN A 43 -8.45 -34.93 20.59
CA GLN A 43 -7.54 -35.48 21.63
C GLN A 43 -6.11 -35.98 21.25
N ASN A 44 -5.09 -35.22 21.69
CA ASN A 44 -3.96 -35.61 22.57
C ASN A 44 -2.98 -36.77 22.21
N PRO A 45 -1.78 -36.87 22.86
CA PRO A 45 -0.81 -35.84 23.30
C PRO A 45 0.66 -36.23 22.96
N ARG A 46 1.68 -35.67 23.66
CA ARG A 46 3.13 -36.09 23.74
C ARG A 46 4.03 -35.69 22.52
N LEU A 47 5.33 -35.33 22.62
CA LEU A 47 6.31 -35.13 23.72
C LEU A 47 7.37 -34.04 23.35
N TYR A 48 8.12 -33.57 24.36
CA TYR A 48 9.17 -32.51 24.39
C TYR A 48 10.24 -32.40 23.27
N ARG A 49 10.79 -31.18 23.14
CA ARG A 49 12.25 -30.96 23.37
C ARG A 49 12.55 -29.60 24.04
N LYS A 50 13.44 -29.59 25.04
CA LYS A 50 13.83 -28.39 25.83
C LYS A 50 14.71 -27.40 25.03
N LYS A 51 14.63 -26.11 25.39
CA LYS A 51 15.72 -25.13 25.26
C LYS A 51 16.15 -24.68 26.65
N THR A 52 17.46 -24.51 26.87
CA THR A 52 18.04 -24.09 28.16
C THR A 52 18.58 -22.65 28.07
N THR A 53 18.73 -22.01 29.22
CA THR A 53 18.91 -20.57 29.47
C THR A 53 20.35 -20.07 29.55
N VAL A 54 20.56 -18.76 29.32
CA VAL A 54 21.56 -17.91 30.01
C VAL A 54 20.90 -16.54 30.33
N SER A 55 21.40 -15.86 31.37
CA SER A 55 20.89 -14.66 32.08
C SER A 55 20.89 -13.33 31.27
N SER A 56 19.87 -12.45 31.44
CA SER A 56 19.75 -11.25 32.33
C SER A 56 20.50 -10.00 31.83
N ASP A 57 20.06 -8.75 32.06
CA ASP A 57 19.06 -8.16 32.98
C ASP A 57 18.11 -7.14 32.31
N GLY A 58 17.03 -6.72 33.01
CA GLY A 58 16.36 -5.43 32.68
C GLY A 58 14.81 -5.33 32.72
N TYR A 59 14.14 -5.78 33.78
CA TYR A 59 12.78 -5.32 34.20
C TYR A 59 11.68 -5.08 33.12
N VAL A 60 11.09 -6.16 32.60
CA VAL A 60 9.61 -6.31 32.53
C VAL A 60 9.29 -7.78 32.81
N SER A 61 8.35 -8.05 33.72
CA SER A 61 7.90 -9.41 34.06
C SER A 61 7.06 -10.03 32.93
N GLN A 62 7.71 -10.71 31.98
CA GLN A 62 7.00 -11.38 30.88
C GLN A 62 6.30 -12.65 31.36
N VAL A 63 4.99 -12.55 31.63
CA VAL A 63 4.08 -13.69 31.77
C VAL A 63 4.22 -14.61 30.55
N SER A 64 4.38 -15.91 30.79
CA SER A 64 4.69 -16.86 29.71
C SER A 64 3.55 -16.96 28.68
N PRO A 65 3.86 -17.18 27.39
CA PRO A 65 2.83 -17.42 26.37
C PRO A 65 2.04 -18.74 26.54
N ALA A 66 2.34 -19.59 27.54
CA ALA A 66 1.49 -20.72 27.92
C ALA A 66 0.46 -20.26 28.95
N ILE A 67 0.93 -19.68 30.07
CA ILE A 67 0.12 -19.11 31.16
C ILE A 67 -0.95 -18.15 30.63
N ARG A 68 -0.59 -17.25 29.70
CA ARG A 68 -1.58 -16.33 29.10
C ARG A 68 -2.67 -17.06 28.30
N ARG A 69 -2.36 -18.18 27.63
CA ARG A 69 -3.35 -18.98 26.87
C ARG A 69 -4.28 -19.78 27.78
N GLU A 70 -3.77 -20.31 28.89
CA GLU A 70 -4.59 -20.98 29.92
C GLU A 70 -5.58 -20.01 30.57
N ALA A 71 -5.11 -18.80 30.92
CA ALA A 71 -5.98 -17.72 31.40
C ALA A 71 -7.04 -17.28 30.36
N GLN A 72 -6.66 -17.21 29.08
CA GLN A 72 -7.60 -16.92 27.98
C GLN A 72 -8.67 -18.02 27.84
N ALA A 73 -8.30 -19.29 28.00
CA ALA A 73 -9.25 -20.40 27.93
C ALA A 73 -10.23 -20.39 29.11
N ALA A 74 -9.75 -20.18 30.34
CA ALA A 74 -10.60 -20.06 31.53
C ALA A 74 -11.60 -18.90 31.42
N LEU A 75 -11.15 -17.74 30.91
CA LEU A 75 -11.99 -16.57 30.72
C LEU A 75 -13.01 -16.74 29.59
N LEU A 76 -12.65 -17.40 28.49
CA LEU A 76 -13.59 -17.78 27.41
C LEU A 76 -14.71 -18.69 27.95
N GLU A 77 -14.36 -19.69 28.74
CA GLU A 77 -15.28 -20.66 29.34
C GLU A 77 -16.27 -19.98 30.31
N TYR A 78 -15.79 -19.04 31.14
CA TYR A 78 -16.66 -18.21 31.97
C TYR A 78 -17.62 -17.35 31.14
N LEU A 79 -17.12 -16.56 30.18
CA LEU A 79 -17.93 -15.65 29.37
C LEU A 79 -18.99 -16.38 28.55
N HIS A 80 -18.63 -17.51 27.94
CA HIS A 80 -19.56 -18.25 27.09
C HIS A 80 -20.49 -19.17 27.90
N SER A 81 -19.97 -19.96 28.85
CA SER A 81 -20.75 -21.00 29.53
C SER A 81 -21.35 -20.57 30.88
N THR A 82 -20.85 -19.51 31.51
CA THR A 82 -21.42 -18.95 32.77
C THR A 82 -22.20 -17.66 32.52
N ARG A 83 -21.75 -16.81 31.59
CA ARG A 83 -22.39 -15.52 31.24
C ARG A 83 -23.22 -15.55 29.95
N ASN A 84 -23.32 -16.70 29.28
CA ASN A 84 -24.12 -16.94 28.07
C ASN A 84 -23.84 -15.98 26.89
N LEU A 85 -22.66 -15.36 26.84
CA LEU A 85 -22.28 -14.48 25.73
C LEU A 85 -22.03 -15.30 24.45
N GLN A 86 -22.31 -14.70 23.28
CA GLN A 86 -22.04 -15.35 22.00
C GLN A 86 -20.56 -15.76 21.90
N PHE A 87 -20.30 -17.01 21.46
CA PHE A 87 -18.95 -17.59 21.42
C PHE A 87 -17.93 -16.69 20.72
N MET A 88 -18.30 -16.04 19.60
CA MET A 88 -17.40 -15.15 18.86
C MET A 88 -16.98 -13.91 19.67
N ASP A 89 -17.86 -13.36 20.50
CA ASP A 89 -17.57 -12.17 21.29
C ASP A 89 -16.83 -12.55 22.58
N ALA A 90 -17.21 -13.66 23.22
CA ALA A 90 -16.44 -14.25 24.32
C ALA A 90 -15.00 -14.61 23.89
N GLU A 91 -14.83 -15.15 22.68
CA GLU A 91 -13.52 -15.46 22.08
C GLU A 91 -12.74 -14.17 21.74
N HIS A 92 -13.43 -13.14 21.24
CA HIS A 92 -12.80 -11.85 20.96
C HIS A 92 -12.34 -11.13 22.25
N MET A 93 -13.18 -11.11 23.28
CA MET A 93 -12.92 -10.47 24.58
C MET A 93 -11.76 -11.16 25.31
N SER A 94 -11.80 -12.48 25.43
CA SER A 94 -10.69 -13.25 26.03
C SER A 94 -9.38 -13.08 25.24
N LYS A 95 -9.40 -13.08 23.90
CA LYS A 95 -8.17 -12.98 23.11
C LYS A 95 -7.54 -11.57 23.06
N ASN A 96 -8.33 -10.50 23.15
CA ASN A 96 -7.87 -9.14 22.83
C ASN A 96 -7.71 -8.19 24.03
N SER A 97 -7.94 -8.66 25.27
CA SER A 97 -7.85 -7.84 26.49
C SER A 97 -6.69 -8.26 27.42
N PRO A 98 -5.41 -8.07 27.01
CA PRO A 98 -4.24 -8.58 27.71
C PRO A 98 -3.97 -7.91 29.08
N HIS A 99 -4.35 -6.65 29.28
CA HIS A 99 -4.13 -5.94 30.53
C HIS A 99 -5.11 -6.42 31.61
N PHE A 100 -6.37 -6.63 31.26
CA PHE A 100 -7.33 -7.30 32.15
C PHE A 100 -6.81 -8.67 32.60
N ILE A 101 -6.30 -9.49 31.67
CA ILE A 101 -5.72 -10.80 32.00
C ILE A 101 -4.47 -10.68 32.89
N GLU A 102 -3.64 -9.64 32.70
CA GLU A 102 -2.50 -9.36 33.59
C GLU A 102 -2.90 -8.77 34.96
N GLN A 103 -4.14 -8.31 35.13
CA GLN A 103 -4.71 -8.03 36.46
C GLN A 103 -5.29 -9.31 37.09
N LEU A 104 -6.07 -10.09 36.34
CA LEU A 104 -6.66 -11.35 36.79
C LEU A 104 -5.59 -12.34 37.28
N LEU A 105 -4.49 -12.49 36.54
CA LEU A 105 -3.33 -13.30 36.94
C LEU A 105 -2.61 -12.80 38.20
N LYS A 106 -2.80 -11.54 38.62
CA LYS A 106 -2.26 -11.03 39.89
C LYS A 106 -3.17 -11.33 41.08
N GLN A 107 -4.46 -11.60 40.86
CA GLN A 107 -5.35 -12.07 41.93
C GLN A 107 -5.16 -13.56 42.22
N VAL A 108 -4.67 -14.33 41.23
CA VAL A 108 -4.51 -15.79 41.27
C VAL A 108 -3.03 -16.19 41.38
N GLN A 109 -2.28 -15.51 42.25
CA GLN A 109 -0.84 -15.75 42.44
C GLN A 109 -0.57 -17.15 43.04
N ASN A 110 0.56 -17.76 42.64
CA ASN A 110 1.06 -19.06 43.10
C ASN A 110 0.17 -20.30 42.80
N ALA A 111 -0.76 -20.20 41.85
CA ALA A 111 -1.55 -21.35 41.39
C ALA A 111 -0.71 -22.40 40.62
N VAL A 112 -0.94 -23.69 40.94
CA VAL A 112 -0.32 -24.84 40.23
C VAL A 112 -1.06 -25.16 38.93
N ASP A 113 -2.39 -25.09 38.93
CA ASP A 113 -3.23 -25.06 37.74
C ASP A 113 -3.87 -23.67 37.62
N ILE A 114 -3.42 -22.91 36.63
CA ILE A 114 -3.84 -21.52 36.39
C ILE A 114 -5.22 -21.48 35.74
N LYS A 115 -5.60 -22.48 34.92
CA LYS A 115 -6.95 -22.53 34.33
C LYS A 115 -7.97 -22.76 35.45
N TRP A 116 -7.79 -23.81 36.24
CA TRP A 116 -8.70 -24.16 37.33
C TRP A 116 -8.81 -23.05 38.37
N SER A 117 -7.68 -22.45 38.77
CA SER A 117 -7.69 -21.39 39.79
C SER A 117 -8.33 -20.10 39.28
N ILE A 118 -8.22 -19.77 37.98
CA ILE A 118 -8.98 -18.65 37.38
C ILE A 118 -10.47 -18.97 37.27
N THR A 119 -10.86 -20.16 36.79
CA THR A 119 -12.27 -20.58 36.76
C THR A 119 -12.90 -20.51 38.16
N ARG A 120 -12.20 -21.01 39.18
CA ARG A 120 -12.64 -20.93 40.58
C ARG A 120 -12.74 -19.49 41.08
N TYR A 121 -11.78 -18.62 40.75
CA TYR A 121 -11.85 -17.20 41.13
C TYR A 121 -13.09 -16.52 40.50
N LEU A 122 -13.33 -16.73 39.20
CA LEU A 122 -14.44 -16.11 38.46
C LEU A 122 -15.82 -16.60 38.93
N TRP A 123 -15.93 -17.80 39.51
CA TRP A 123 -17.18 -18.28 40.14
C TRP A 123 -17.58 -17.52 41.40
N PHE A 124 -16.61 -16.99 42.17
CA PHE A 124 -16.89 -16.27 43.43
C PHE A 124 -16.70 -14.75 43.32
N HIS A 125 -16.10 -14.27 42.22
CA HIS A 125 -15.84 -12.85 41.98
C HIS A 125 -16.34 -12.45 40.59
N PRO A 126 -17.60 -11.95 40.47
CA PRO A 126 -18.11 -11.46 39.19
C PRO A 126 -17.27 -10.27 38.71
N ILE A 127 -16.90 -10.34 37.43
CA ILE A 127 -16.08 -9.30 36.78
C ILE A 127 -16.97 -8.24 36.11
N ASN A 128 -16.47 -7.00 36.03
CA ASN A 128 -17.07 -5.98 35.17
C ASN A 128 -16.75 -6.31 33.71
N GLU A 129 -17.77 -6.70 32.95
CA GLU A 129 -17.64 -7.13 31.55
C GLU A 129 -17.32 -5.94 30.61
N PHE A 130 -17.72 -4.71 30.97
CA PHE A 130 -17.46 -3.51 30.18
C PHE A 130 -15.96 -3.17 30.11
N GLU A 131 -15.19 -3.38 31.18
CA GLU A 131 -13.72 -3.23 31.14
C GLU A 131 -13.10 -4.17 30.10
N LEU A 132 -13.51 -5.44 30.15
CA LEU A 132 -13.02 -6.47 29.24
C LEU A 132 -13.47 -6.24 27.79
N PHE A 133 -14.70 -5.77 27.61
CA PHE A 133 -15.29 -5.41 26.31
C PHE A 133 -14.54 -4.26 25.66
N PHE A 134 -14.45 -3.10 26.32
CA PHE A 134 -13.82 -1.91 25.77
C PHE A 134 -12.33 -2.10 25.49
N GLU A 135 -11.61 -2.87 26.30
CA GLU A 135 -10.23 -3.24 25.99
C GLU A 135 -10.13 -4.05 24.70
N SER A 136 -11.02 -5.04 24.51
CA SER A 136 -11.05 -5.87 23.29
C SER A 136 -11.36 -5.04 22.04
N LEU A 137 -12.19 -4.00 22.17
CA LEU A 137 -12.49 -3.05 21.09
C LEU A 137 -11.33 -2.06 20.81
N GLY A 138 -10.21 -2.18 21.53
CA GLY A 138 -8.96 -1.47 21.29
C GLY A 138 -8.78 -0.17 22.08
N LEU A 139 -9.59 0.08 23.12
CA LEU A 139 -9.39 1.18 24.06
C LEU A 139 -8.39 0.78 25.16
N LYS A 140 -7.57 1.72 25.61
CA LYS A 140 -6.65 1.48 26.74
C LYS A 140 -7.34 1.71 28.08
N PRO A 141 -6.83 1.15 29.20
CA PRO A 141 -7.44 1.32 30.53
C PRO A 141 -7.71 2.76 30.95
N PHE A 142 -6.77 3.69 30.68
CA PHE A 142 -6.96 5.12 30.96
C PHE A 142 -7.94 5.82 30.00
N GLU A 143 -8.42 5.12 28.96
CA GLU A 143 -9.36 5.64 27.95
C GLU A 143 -10.79 5.15 28.16
N TYR A 144 -10.99 3.98 28.79
CA TYR A 144 -12.33 3.45 29.11
C TYR A 144 -12.77 3.64 30.56
N ARG A 145 -11.86 3.86 31.53
CA ARG A 145 -12.21 4.07 32.95
C ARG A 145 -13.20 5.21 33.24
N SER A 146 -13.28 6.22 32.36
CA SER A 146 -14.25 7.32 32.46
C SER A 146 -15.45 7.14 31.52
N LEU A 147 -15.64 5.94 30.98
CA LEU A 147 -16.69 5.53 30.04
C LEU A 147 -17.38 4.22 30.49
N LEU A 148 -17.00 3.66 31.64
CA LEU A 148 -17.70 2.53 32.25
C LEU A 148 -19.04 3.04 32.82
N PRO A 149 -20.15 2.28 32.68
CA PRO A 149 -21.35 2.53 33.46
C PRO A 149 -21.04 2.54 34.96
N HIS A 150 -21.76 3.36 35.72
CA HIS A 150 -21.63 3.38 37.19
C HIS A 150 -22.44 2.27 37.87
N ASP A 151 -23.56 1.88 37.25
CA ASP A 151 -24.58 1.01 37.86
C ASP A 151 -24.71 -0.37 37.17
N LEU A 152 -24.00 -0.60 36.05
CA LEU A 152 -24.03 -1.86 35.30
C LEU A 152 -22.68 -2.58 35.36
N MET A 153 -22.71 -3.90 35.55
CA MET A 153 -21.52 -4.76 35.53
C MET A 153 -21.45 -5.72 34.34
N PHE A 154 -22.59 -6.05 33.72
CA PHE A 154 -22.65 -7.05 32.65
C PHE A 154 -23.18 -6.47 31.34
N LEU A 155 -22.69 -6.99 30.20
CA LEU A 155 -23.11 -6.52 28.88
C LEU A 155 -24.57 -6.91 28.55
N SER A 156 -25.08 -7.97 29.20
CA SER A 156 -26.49 -8.38 29.14
C SER A 156 -27.46 -7.27 29.54
N ASP A 157 -26.98 -6.28 30.31
CA ASP A 157 -27.81 -5.29 30.97
C ASP A 157 -27.90 -3.98 30.15
N ASP A 158 -27.22 -3.92 28.99
CA ASP A 158 -27.22 -2.80 28.03
C ASP A 158 -27.50 -3.31 26.61
N GLU A 159 -28.78 -3.64 26.35
CA GLU A 159 -29.25 -4.19 25.07
C GLU A 159 -28.96 -3.25 23.88
N LEU A 160 -29.09 -1.93 24.08
CA LEU A 160 -28.87 -0.93 23.04
C LEU A 160 -27.38 -0.85 22.64
N LEU A 161 -26.46 -0.97 23.60
CA LEU A 161 -25.02 -1.08 23.30
C LEU A 161 -24.72 -2.30 22.46
N LEU A 162 -25.25 -3.47 22.82
CA LEU A 162 -25.03 -4.72 22.11
C LEU A 162 -25.62 -4.70 20.70
N GLU A 163 -26.88 -4.26 20.55
CA GLU A 163 -27.52 -4.17 19.23
C GLU A 163 -26.77 -3.22 18.29
N ASN A 164 -26.46 -2.00 18.73
CA ASN A 164 -25.73 -1.04 17.90
C ASN A 164 -24.28 -1.51 17.62
N TYR A 165 -23.66 -2.27 18.53
CA TYR A 165 -22.39 -2.98 18.28
C TYR A 165 -22.54 -4.05 17.20
N TYR A 166 -23.61 -4.86 17.24
CA TYR A 166 -23.88 -5.89 16.22
C TYR A 166 -24.19 -5.29 14.85
N VAL A 167 -24.98 -4.21 14.78
CA VAL A 167 -25.23 -3.46 13.54
C VAL A 167 -23.91 -3.00 12.91
N LEU A 168 -22.99 -2.39 13.68
CA LEU A 168 -21.68 -1.96 13.17
C LEU A 168 -20.79 -3.15 12.75
N CYS A 169 -20.82 -4.27 13.49
CA CYS A 169 -20.10 -5.50 13.13
C CYS A 169 -20.60 -6.09 11.80
N ASN A 170 -21.92 -6.23 11.66
CA ASN A 170 -22.58 -6.79 10.48
C ASN A 170 -22.41 -5.87 9.26
N TYR A 171 -22.32 -4.55 9.48
CA TYR A 171 -21.94 -3.57 8.46
C TYR A 171 -20.45 -3.61 8.05
N GLY A 172 -19.67 -4.57 8.57
CA GLY A 172 -18.29 -4.82 8.18
C GLY A 172 -17.25 -3.95 8.88
N ILE A 173 -17.60 -3.27 9.98
CA ILE A 173 -16.63 -2.53 10.80
C ILE A 173 -15.91 -3.51 11.75
N ALA A 174 -14.59 -3.58 11.63
CA ALA A 174 -13.78 -4.44 12.50
C ALA A 174 -13.90 -4.04 13.98
N ARG A 175 -14.25 -5.00 14.85
CA ARG A 175 -14.42 -4.87 16.31
C ARG A 175 -13.37 -3.95 16.98
N SER A 176 -12.08 -4.15 16.70
CA SER A 176 -10.95 -3.31 17.18
C SER A 176 -10.91 -1.84 16.67
N LYS A 177 -11.98 -1.37 16.03
CA LYS A 177 -12.21 0.01 15.61
C LYS A 177 -13.50 0.59 16.19
N ILE A 178 -14.42 -0.25 16.69
CA ILE A 178 -15.69 0.16 17.28
C ILE A 178 -15.46 0.91 18.60
N GLY A 179 -14.42 0.56 19.38
CA GLY A 179 -14.05 1.31 20.59
C GLY A 179 -13.70 2.79 20.31
N LYS A 180 -13.13 3.10 19.13
CA LYS A 180 -12.94 4.48 18.69
C LYS A 180 -14.26 5.17 18.33
N ILE A 181 -15.26 4.43 17.82
CA ILE A 181 -16.60 4.95 17.56
C ILE A 181 -17.23 5.30 18.91
N TYR A 182 -17.30 4.35 19.85
CA TYR A 182 -17.84 4.55 21.21
C TYR A 182 -17.22 5.76 21.92
N LYS A 183 -15.88 5.85 21.97
CA LYS A 183 -15.15 6.98 22.58
C LYS A 183 -15.35 8.34 21.90
N GLN A 184 -15.86 8.41 20.67
CA GLN A 184 -16.05 9.66 19.92
C GLN A 184 -17.50 9.97 19.59
N ALA A 185 -18.42 9.03 19.81
CA ALA A 185 -19.81 9.09 19.42
C ALA A 185 -20.58 8.05 20.24
N MET A 186 -20.57 8.21 21.56
CA MET A 186 -21.25 7.31 22.50
C MET A 186 -22.75 7.27 22.22
N GLU A 187 -23.31 8.40 21.76
CA GLU A 187 -24.72 8.57 21.40
C GLU A 187 -25.18 7.61 20.27
N VAL A 188 -24.25 7.02 19.50
CA VAL A 188 -24.53 6.03 18.46
C VAL A 188 -24.95 4.67 19.03
N PHE A 189 -24.55 4.38 20.27
CA PHE A 189 -24.85 3.13 20.97
C PHE A 189 -26.08 3.25 21.88
N GLN A 190 -26.65 4.45 21.95
CA GLN A 190 -27.89 4.80 22.65
C GLN A 190 -29.02 5.07 21.64
N TYR A 191 -28.96 4.42 20.47
CA TYR A 191 -29.96 4.54 19.42
C TYR A 191 -30.94 3.37 19.50
N ASP A 192 -32.23 3.72 19.39
CA ASP A 192 -33.32 2.75 19.33
C ASP A 192 -33.12 1.77 18.17
N PHE A 193 -33.69 0.57 18.32
CA PHE A 193 -33.58 -0.53 17.38
C PHE A 193 -33.84 -0.07 15.92
N GLY A 194 -32.95 -0.48 15.00
CA GLY A 194 -33.01 -0.12 13.58
C GLY A 194 -32.54 1.30 13.22
N VAL A 195 -32.55 2.29 14.13
CA VAL A 195 -32.21 3.69 13.80
C VAL A 195 -30.79 3.85 13.24
N LEU A 196 -29.83 3.09 13.76
CA LEU A 196 -28.47 3.05 13.22
C LEU A 196 -28.42 2.40 11.83
N GLN A 197 -29.14 1.29 11.62
CA GLN A 197 -29.20 0.59 10.34
C GLN A 197 -29.80 1.48 9.24
N SER A 198 -30.91 2.16 9.50
CA SER A 198 -31.52 3.10 8.53
C SER A 198 -30.57 4.25 8.15
N LYS A 199 -29.76 4.75 9.10
CA LYS A 199 -28.75 5.78 8.80
C LYS A 199 -27.59 5.27 7.96
N LEU A 200 -27.20 4.00 8.14
CA LEU A 200 -26.18 3.35 7.31
C LEU A 200 -26.71 3.14 5.89
N GLN A 201 -27.92 2.60 5.76
CA GLN A 201 -28.61 2.40 4.48
C GLN A 201 -28.80 3.72 3.72
N ALA A 202 -29.21 4.79 4.39
CA ALA A 202 -29.36 6.11 3.79
C ALA A 202 -28.04 6.70 3.24
N TYR A 203 -26.87 6.20 3.66
CA TYR A 203 -25.60 6.54 2.98
C TYR A 203 -25.36 5.71 1.73
N GLU A 204 -25.89 4.48 1.64
CA GLU A 204 -25.74 3.62 0.46
C GLU A 204 -26.68 4.04 -0.66
N GLU A 205 -27.93 4.39 -0.33
CA GLU A 205 -28.93 5.00 -1.22
C GLU A 205 -28.42 6.28 -1.89
N LEU A 206 -27.49 7.00 -1.24
CA LEU A 206 -26.85 8.19 -1.81
C LEU A 206 -25.72 7.89 -2.82
N GLY A 207 -25.44 6.62 -3.09
CA GLY A 207 -24.48 6.12 -4.08
C GLY A 207 -23.11 5.70 -3.51
N PHE A 208 -22.98 5.53 -2.19
CA PHE A 208 -21.72 5.14 -1.56
C PHE A 208 -21.68 3.65 -1.20
N SER A 209 -20.54 2.99 -1.39
CA SER A 209 -20.43 1.57 -1.03
C SER A 209 -20.16 1.36 0.47
N GLN A 210 -20.69 0.26 1.01
CA GLN A 210 -20.44 -0.23 2.37
C GLN A 210 -18.96 -0.14 2.80
N PHE A 211 -18.03 -0.55 1.93
CA PHE A 211 -16.58 -0.51 2.16
C PHE A 211 -15.98 0.91 2.23
N PHE A 212 -16.63 1.90 1.62
CA PHE A 212 -16.28 3.30 1.75
C PHE A 212 -16.88 3.90 3.03
N ILE A 213 -18.16 3.66 3.29
CA ILE A 213 -18.88 4.22 4.44
C ILE A 213 -18.35 3.67 5.77
N SER A 214 -18.15 2.36 5.90
CA SER A 214 -17.49 1.74 7.07
C SER A 214 -16.14 2.40 7.41
N LYS A 215 -15.31 2.72 6.40
CA LYS A 215 -14.05 3.44 6.58
C LYS A 215 -14.24 4.90 6.99
N VAL A 216 -15.22 5.59 6.39
CA VAL A 216 -15.54 6.98 6.72
C VAL A 216 -16.04 7.11 8.16
N ILE A 217 -16.92 6.21 8.61
CA ILE A 217 -17.46 6.14 9.99
C ILE A 217 -16.34 5.90 11.01
N VAL A 218 -15.52 4.84 10.82
CA VAL A 218 -14.37 4.57 11.70
C VAL A 218 -13.44 5.77 11.85
N CYS A 219 -13.37 6.62 10.81
CA CYS A 219 -12.54 7.81 10.83
C CYS A 219 -13.23 9.03 11.48
N SER A 220 -14.52 9.26 11.21
CA SER A 220 -15.33 10.36 11.75
C SER A 220 -16.69 9.87 12.30
N PRO A 221 -16.73 9.26 13.50
CA PRO A 221 -17.92 8.64 14.09
C PRO A 221 -19.15 9.56 14.18
N TYR A 222 -18.93 10.85 14.48
CA TYR A 222 -19.96 11.89 14.55
C TYR A 222 -20.85 12.08 13.31
N LEU A 223 -20.55 11.42 12.19
CA LEU A 223 -21.41 11.42 11.00
C LEU A 223 -22.71 10.66 11.22
N LEU A 224 -22.70 9.64 12.07
CA LEU A 224 -23.91 8.89 12.48
C LEU A 224 -24.82 9.70 13.41
N ILE A 225 -24.30 10.79 14.02
CA ILE A 225 -25.03 11.58 15.02
C ILE A 225 -25.89 12.66 14.34
N GLY A 226 -27.21 12.55 14.51
CA GLY A 226 -28.20 13.44 13.87
C GLY A 226 -28.63 12.94 12.49
N GLY A 227 -29.15 13.85 11.66
CA GLY A 227 -29.62 13.54 10.30
C GLY A 227 -28.52 13.63 9.23
N VAL A 228 -28.76 12.99 8.08
CA VAL A 228 -27.81 12.93 6.96
C VAL A 228 -27.62 14.33 6.36
N ASN A 229 -26.47 14.94 6.63
CA ASN A 229 -26.18 16.32 6.25
C ASN A 229 -26.00 16.47 4.73
N ALA A 230 -27.02 17.03 4.05
CA ALA A 230 -27.01 17.25 2.60
C ALA A 230 -25.74 17.95 2.07
N LYS A 231 -25.20 18.95 2.77
CA LYS A 231 -23.95 19.61 2.36
C LYS A 231 -22.72 18.71 2.49
N PHE A 232 -22.70 17.77 3.42
CA PHE A 232 -21.66 16.74 3.49
C PHE A 232 -21.79 15.73 2.34
N VAL A 233 -23.03 15.37 1.97
CA VAL A 233 -23.33 14.52 0.80
C VAL A 233 -22.90 15.19 -0.50
N GLU A 234 -23.21 16.48 -0.70
CA GLU A 234 -22.68 17.26 -1.84
C GLU A 234 -21.15 17.28 -1.85
N ILE A 235 -20.51 17.63 -0.73
CA ILE A 235 -19.05 17.72 -0.63
C ILE A 235 -18.38 16.38 -0.91
N ILE A 236 -18.95 15.25 -0.48
CA ILE A 236 -18.43 13.91 -0.78
C ILE A 236 -18.81 13.42 -2.18
N ARG A 237 -19.98 13.73 -2.75
CA ARG A 237 -20.26 13.45 -4.18
C ARG A 237 -19.28 14.22 -5.07
N PHE A 238 -19.08 15.51 -4.81
CA PHE A 238 -18.13 16.37 -5.51
C PHE A 238 -16.68 15.89 -5.34
N HIS A 239 -16.28 15.45 -4.14
CA HIS A 239 -14.98 14.81 -3.93
C HIS A 239 -14.88 13.44 -4.61
N ALA A 240 -15.92 12.60 -4.61
CA ALA A 240 -15.87 11.27 -5.22
C ALA A 240 -15.72 11.37 -6.75
N MET A 241 -16.46 12.29 -7.39
CA MET A 241 -16.31 12.58 -8.83
C MET A 241 -14.90 13.11 -9.18
N PHE A 242 -14.25 13.90 -8.30
CA PHE A 242 -12.90 14.44 -8.56
C PHE A 242 -11.73 13.54 -8.11
N MET A 243 -11.88 12.75 -7.04
CA MET A 243 -10.77 12.07 -6.36
C MET A 243 -10.50 10.65 -6.87
N GLY A 244 -11.30 10.15 -7.82
CA GLY A 244 -10.92 8.98 -8.62
C GLY A 244 -9.66 9.19 -9.49
N SER A 245 -9.25 10.45 -9.70
CA SER A 245 -8.22 10.84 -10.67
C SER A 245 -7.09 11.72 -10.11
N LEU A 246 -7.42 12.78 -9.36
CA LEU A 246 -6.48 13.86 -9.07
C LEU A 246 -5.97 13.89 -7.61
N THR A 247 -4.65 13.92 -7.45
CA THR A 247 -4.04 14.19 -6.14
C THR A 247 -3.90 15.69 -5.88
N LEU A 248 -4.56 16.19 -4.84
CA LEU A 248 -4.29 17.52 -4.29
C LEU A 248 -2.83 17.66 -3.84
N LYS A 249 -2.30 18.89 -3.87
CA LYS A 249 -1.08 19.21 -3.12
C LYS A 249 -1.33 18.95 -1.63
N LYS A 250 -0.33 18.46 -0.89
CA LYS A 250 -0.51 18.19 0.55
C LYS A 250 -0.96 19.46 1.28
N PRO A 251 -1.80 19.38 2.34
CA PRO A 251 -2.20 20.55 3.12
C PRO A 251 -1.01 21.41 3.60
N SER A 252 0.10 20.77 4.02
CA SER A 252 1.35 21.46 4.37
C SER A 252 1.98 22.24 3.22
N SER A 253 1.85 21.74 1.99
CA SER A 253 2.36 22.39 0.78
C SER A 253 1.44 23.51 0.31
N ILE A 254 0.11 23.33 0.39
CA ILE A 254 -0.88 24.37 0.13
C ILE A 254 -0.65 25.56 1.09
N CYS A 255 -0.59 25.30 2.41
CA CYS A 255 -0.28 26.34 3.41
C CYS A 255 1.05 27.07 3.12
N SER A 256 2.07 26.36 2.64
CA SER A 256 3.38 26.97 2.31
C SER A 256 3.39 27.79 1.02
N LEU A 257 2.52 27.48 0.05
CA LEU A 257 2.41 28.19 -1.24
C LEU A 257 1.48 29.40 -1.12
N LEU A 258 0.36 29.24 -0.42
CA LEU A 258 -0.57 30.33 -0.08
C LEU A 258 -0.05 31.22 1.06
N ASN A 259 1.06 30.84 1.72
CA ASN A 259 1.70 31.54 2.83
C ASN A 259 0.77 31.79 4.04
N ALA A 260 -0.18 30.88 4.27
CA ALA A 260 -1.25 31.02 5.25
C ALA A 260 -1.24 29.91 6.32
N ARG A 261 -1.88 30.16 7.46
CA ARG A 261 -2.14 29.14 8.49
C ARG A 261 -3.32 28.24 8.10
N ARG A 262 -3.52 27.14 8.83
CA ARG A 262 -4.58 26.16 8.54
C ARG A 262 -5.98 26.75 8.80
N GLU A 263 -6.11 27.52 9.86
CA GLU A 263 -7.35 28.19 10.29
C GLU A 263 -7.84 29.11 9.16
N ARG A 264 -7.00 30.06 8.72
CA ARG A 264 -7.32 30.97 7.62
C ARG A 264 -7.48 30.30 6.26
N LEU A 265 -6.81 29.18 6.03
CA LEU A 265 -7.06 28.37 4.83
C LEU A 265 -8.46 27.75 4.87
N CYS A 266 -8.93 27.30 6.04
CA CYS A 266 -10.29 26.77 6.21
C CYS A 266 -11.36 27.87 6.08
N GLU A 267 -11.11 29.08 6.56
CA GLU A 267 -11.98 30.25 6.37
C GLU A 267 -12.11 30.58 4.86
N HIS A 268 -10.99 30.72 4.15
CA HIS A 268 -10.99 30.96 2.69
C HIS A 268 -11.64 29.81 1.89
N ILE A 269 -11.55 28.56 2.36
CA ILE A 269 -12.28 27.40 1.80
C ILE A 269 -13.80 27.53 1.98
N GLN A 270 -14.25 28.05 3.12
CA GLN A 270 -15.67 28.19 3.44
C GLN A 270 -16.31 29.34 2.63
N GLU A 271 -15.56 30.42 2.43
CA GLU A 271 -15.96 31.57 1.61
C GLU A 271 -15.89 31.26 0.10
N ASN A 272 -14.85 30.56 -0.35
CA ASN A 272 -14.54 30.35 -1.77
C ASN A 272 -14.25 28.87 -2.11
N PRO A 273 -15.20 27.92 -1.91
CA PRO A 273 -14.93 26.48 -2.05
C PRO A 273 -14.46 26.05 -3.45
N LEU A 274 -14.81 26.80 -4.50
CA LEU A 274 -14.38 26.54 -5.87
C LEU A 274 -12.87 26.78 -6.10
N GLU A 275 -12.19 27.54 -5.23
CA GLU A 275 -10.73 27.77 -5.28
C GLU A 275 -9.92 26.47 -5.19
N MET A 276 -10.45 25.41 -4.57
CA MET A 276 -9.75 24.12 -4.44
C MET A 276 -9.28 23.55 -5.78
N LYS A 277 -9.99 23.86 -6.89
CA LYS A 277 -9.57 23.49 -8.25
C LYS A 277 -8.18 24.01 -8.61
N LYS A 278 -7.77 25.18 -8.07
CA LYS A 278 -6.42 25.75 -8.26
C LYS A 278 -5.33 25.02 -7.47
N TRP A 279 -5.65 24.10 -6.56
CA TRP A 279 -4.70 23.52 -5.59
C TRP A 279 -4.29 22.05 -5.89
N VAL A 280 -4.67 21.55 -7.06
CA VAL A 280 -4.24 20.27 -7.63
C VAL A 280 -2.72 20.24 -7.86
N MET A 281 -2.11 19.06 -7.95
CA MET A 281 -0.71 18.92 -8.40
C MET A 281 -0.56 19.38 -9.86
N GLY A 282 0.36 20.33 -10.12
CA GLY A 282 0.66 20.87 -11.45
C GLY A 282 0.28 22.35 -11.63
N SER A 283 -0.82 22.81 -11.04
CA SER A 283 -1.28 24.20 -11.19
C SER A 283 -0.37 25.24 -10.51
N LYS A 284 -0.32 26.46 -11.06
CA LYS A 284 0.30 27.64 -10.42
C LYS A 284 -0.61 28.13 -9.28
N MET A 285 -0.04 28.64 -8.19
CA MET A 285 -0.77 29.17 -7.03
C MET A 285 -0.12 30.47 -6.57
N GLU A 286 -0.94 31.45 -6.18
CA GLU A 286 -0.47 32.75 -5.70
C GLU A 286 -0.73 32.89 -4.19
N PRO A 287 0.04 33.72 -3.45
CA PRO A 287 -0.14 33.87 -2.01
C PRO A 287 -1.47 34.55 -1.66
N LEU A 288 -2.09 34.17 -0.55
CA LEU A 288 -3.24 34.91 -0.02
C LEU A 288 -2.80 36.31 0.47
N PRO A 289 -3.68 37.34 0.37
CA PRO A 289 -3.39 38.68 0.90
C PRO A 289 -2.91 38.63 2.35
N LYS A 290 -1.87 39.38 2.71
CA LYS A 290 -1.25 39.29 4.04
C LYS A 290 -2.24 39.71 5.13
N SER A 291 -2.34 38.96 6.22
CA SER A 291 -3.09 39.34 7.43
C SER A 291 -2.16 39.71 8.58
N GLY A 292 -2.58 40.70 9.37
CA GLY A 292 -1.79 41.29 10.47
C GLY A 292 -1.45 40.35 11.64
N GLU A 293 -1.87 39.09 11.58
CA GLU A 293 -1.42 38.02 12.48
C GLU A 293 0.10 37.92 12.58
N LYS A 294 0.82 38.22 11.49
CA LYS A 294 2.28 38.09 11.44
C LYS A 294 2.97 39.25 12.16
N GLU A 295 2.47 40.48 12.03
CA GLU A 295 2.89 41.59 12.88
C GLU A 295 2.50 41.34 14.34
N ARG A 296 1.23 41.01 14.65
CA ARG A 296 0.77 40.77 16.03
C ARG A 296 1.54 39.65 16.74
N SER A 297 1.89 38.57 16.03
CA SER A 297 2.72 37.47 16.56
C SER A 297 4.22 37.79 16.62
N GLN A 298 4.68 38.87 15.98
CA GLN A 298 6.04 39.39 16.10
C GLN A 298 6.12 40.43 17.24
N MET A 299 5.14 41.32 17.33
CA MET A 299 4.94 42.32 18.39
C MET A 299 4.87 41.67 19.79
N LEU A 300 4.14 40.55 19.92
CA LEU A 300 4.12 39.79 21.17
C LEU A 300 5.46 39.13 21.52
N LYS A 301 6.38 38.96 20.55
CA LYS A 301 7.76 38.48 20.81
C LYS A 301 8.74 39.60 21.10
N THR A 302 8.61 40.76 20.46
CA THR A 302 9.40 41.93 20.83
C THR A 302 9.05 42.36 22.25
N LYS A 303 7.76 42.40 22.61
CA LYS A 303 7.33 42.60 24.01
C LYS A 303 7.98 41.60 24.97
N PHE A 304 7.84 40.28 24.74
CA PHE A 304 8.50 39.26 25.56
C PHE A 304 10.04 39.42 25.68
N LEU A 305 10.72 40.01 24.68
CA LEU A 305 12.15 40.29 24.77
C LEU A 305 12.45 41.59 25.55
N ILE A 306 11.60 42.62 25.43
CA ILE A 306 11.66 43.82 26.27
C ILE A 306 11.43 43.44 27.75
N ASP A 307 10.46 42.56 28.01
CA ASP A 307 10.15 42.01 29.35
C ASP A 307 11.32 41.19 29.95
N LEU A 308 12.32 40.80 29.14
CA LEU A 308 13.58 40.14 29.55
C LEU A 308 14.78 41.11 29.65
N GLY A 309 14.58 42.40 29.36
CA GLY A 309 15.62 43.43 29.37
C GLY A 309 16.44 43.53 28.07
N PHE A 310 15.90 43.12 26.91
CA PHE A 310 16.50 43.48 25.62
C PHE A 310 16.04 44.88 25.19
N VAL A 311 17.00 45.78 24.95
CA VAL A 311 16.73 47.10 24.35
C VAL A 311 16.05 46.93 22.99
N GLU A 312 14.95 47.63 22.77
CA GLU A 312 14.17 47.53 21.52
C GLU A 312 15.00 47.97 20.30
N ASN A 313 14.75 47.33 19.15
CA ASN A 313 15.47 47.55 17.88
C ASN A 313 16.99 47.35 17.90
N SER A 314 17.59 46.99 19.04
CA SER A 314 19.03 46.70 19.16
C SER A 314 19.49 45.53 18.28
N ASN A 315 20.79 45.51 17.95
CA ASN A 315 21.40 44.39 17.24
C ASN A 315 21.29 43.07 18.02
N GLU A 316 21.24 43.15 19.34
CA GLU A 316 21.06 42.00 20.23
C GLU A 316 19.64 41.45 20.18
N MET A 317 18.62 42.31 20.24
CA MET A 317 17.22 41.90 20.05
C MET A 317 17.00 41.30 18.66
N LYS A 318 17.55 41.93 17.60
CA LYS A 318 17.51 41.40 16.21
C LYS A 318 18.17 40.02 16.10
N LYS A 319 19.26 39.78 16.83
CA LYS A 319 19.96 38.48 16.93
C LYS A 319 19.14 37.45 17.74
N ALA A 320 18.53 37.84 18.85
CA ALA A 320 17.67 36.97 19.67
C ALA A 320 16.39 36.55 18.92
N LEU A 321 15.72 37.48 18.23
CA LEU A 321 14.54 37.21 17.37
C LEU A 321 14.84 36.20 16.25
N LYS A 322 16.09 36.15 15.76
CA LYS A 322 16.56 35.20 14.75
C LYS A 322 16.88 33.81 15.32
N ASP A 323 17.28 33.74 16.59
CA ASP A 323 17.70 32.53 17.27
C ASP A 323 16.59 31.81 18.05
N ILE A 324 15.56 32.53 18.53
CA ILE A 324 14.44 31.97 19.32
C ILE A 324 13.33 31.38 18.43
N ARG A 325 12.79 30.22 18.84
CA ARG A 325 11.74 29.45 18.13
C ARG A 325 10.56 29.12 19.05
N GLY A 326 9.51 29.92 18.94
CA GLY A 326 8.23 29.71 19.65
C GLY A 326 7.14 30.73 19.26
N ARG A 327 6.02 30.66 19.98
CA ARG A 327 5.05 31.77 20.18
C ARG A 327 5.34 32.37 21.57
N ALA A 328 5.03 33.65 21.80
CA ALA A 328 5.37 34.38 23.03
C ALA A 328 4.99 33.62 24.33
N GLY A 329 3.71 33.27 24.52
CA GLY A 329 3.28 32.49 25.69
C GLY A 329 3.99 31.13 25.85
N LYS A 330 4.37 30.47 24.74
CA LYS A 330 5.15 29.22 24.75
C LYS A 330 6.63 29.43 25.09
N LEU A 331 7.11 30.67 25.13
CA LEU A 331 8.44 31.06 25.61
C LEU A 331 8.35 31.48 27.08
N GLN A 332 7.28 32.17 27.48
CA GLN A 332 6.93 32.42 28.88
C GLN A 332 6.81 31.10 29.67
N GLU A 333 6.01 30.13 29.16
CA GLU A 333 5.91 28.74 29.68
C GLU A 333 7.27 28.07 29.99
N ARG A 334 8.33 28.46 29.26
CA ARG A 334 9.70 27.92 29.38
C ARG A 334 10.61 28.79 30.24
N PHE A 335 10.36 30.09 30.33
CA PHE A 335 11.00 31.01 31.25
C PHE A 335 10.55 30.72 32.68
N ASP A 336 9.23 30.69 32.91
CA ASP A 336 8.61 30.42 34.22
C ASP A 336 9.06 29.05 34.76
N CYS A 337 9.24 28.08 33.88
CA CYS A 337 9.75 26.74 34.18
C CYS A 337 11.18 26.75 34.76
N ILE A 338 12.02 27.72 34.38
CA ILE A 338 13.39 27.85 34.87
C ILE A 338 13.40 28.65 36.18
N VAL A 339 12.58 29.70 36.29
CA VAL A 339 12.42 30.46 37.55
C VAL A 339 11.85 29.57 38.67
N LYS A 340 10.82 28.76 38.36
CA LYS A 340 10.21 27.78 39.29
C LYS A 340 11.15 26.65 39.73
N ALA A 341 12.37 26.56 39.19
CA ALA A 341 13.40 25.66 39.70
C ALA A 341 14.19 26.25 40.89
N GLY A 342 13.85 27.46 41.37
CA GLY A 342 14.60 28.11 42.46
C GLY A 342 15.80 28.93 41.97
N LEU A 343 15.69 29.53 40.78
CA LEU A 343 16.64 30.55 40.32
C LEU A 343 16.01 31.94 40.41
N ASP A 344 16.82 32.94 40.76
CA ASP A 344 16.39 34.32 40.69
C ASP A 344 15.98 34.73 39.25
N ARG A 345 14.96 35.57 39.16
CA ARG A 345 14.37 36.00 37.91
C ARG A 345 15.36 36.81 37.06
N GLN A 346 16.18 37.66 37.66
CA GLN A 346 17.16 38.48 36.94
C GLN A 346 18.33 37.63 36.44
N ASP A 347 18.77 36.63 37.21
CA ASP A 347 19.76 35.64 36.73
C ASP A 347 19.24 34.81 35.54
N VAL A 348 17.96 34.42 35.55
CA VAL A 348 17.34 33.73 34.39
C VAL A 348 17.25 34.68 33.18
N CYS A 349 16.94 35.96 33.38
CA CYS A 349 17.00 36.97 32.32
C CYS A 349 18.42 37.16 31.77
N ASN A 350 19.44 37.26 32.64
CA ASN A 350 20.86 37.38 32.27
C ASN A 350 21.32 36.15 31.46
N MET A 351 21.00 34.95 31.93
CA MET A 351 21.28 33.69 31.26
C MET A 351 20.66 33.66 29.85
N ILE A 352 19.39 34.04 29.71
CA ILE A 352 18.67 34.01 28.42
C ILE A 352 19.12 35.13 27.48
N ARG A 353 19.54 36.30 27.99
CA ARG A 353 20.24 37.33 27.20
C ARG A 353 21.55 36.80 26.60
N SER A 354 22.34 36.06 27.39
CA SER A 354 23.59 35.44 26.88
C SER A 354 23.34 34.32 25.85
N LEU A 355 22.34 33.48 26.08
CA LEU A 355 22.06 32.28 25.29
C LEU A 355 20.56 32.11 24.98
N PRO A 356 19.98 32.93 24.08
CA PRO A 356 18.54 32.90 23.75
C PRO A 356 18.02 31.53 23.29
N ARG A 357 18.92 30.70 22.73
CA ARG A 357 18.62 29.37 22.19
C ARG A 357 18.20 28.35 23.25
N LEU A 358 18.41 28.60 24.54
CA LEU A 358 17.97 27.69 25.61
C LEU A 358 16.44 27.46 25.57
N LEU A 359 15.67 28.52 25.31
CA LEU A 359 14.22 28.48 25.18
C LEU A 359 13.71 27.72 23.93
N ASN A 360 14.57 27.18 23.06
CA ASN A 360 14.15 26.45 21.84
C ASN A 360 13.68 25.00 22.10
N GLN A 361 13.68 24.55 23.35
CA GLN A 361 13.39 23.17 23.74
C GLN A 361 11.92 23.00 24.17
N LYS A 362 11.46 21.76 24.40
CA LYS A 362 10.16 21.52 25.06
C LYS A 362 10.31 21.78 26.56
N LYS A 363 9.26 22.26 27.23
CA LYS A 363 9.22 22.46 28.68
C LYS A 363 9.70 21.21 29.44
N SER A 364 9.12 20.04 29.14
CA SER A 364 9.50 18.76 29.73
C SER A 364 10.93 18.27 29.46
N VAL A 365 11.65 18.86 28.50
CA VAL A 365 13.08 18.57 28.26
C VAL A 365 13.97 19.53 29.06
N ILE A 366 13.46 20.69 29.47
CA ILE A 366 14.11 21.59 30.43
C ILE A 366 13.92 21.02 31.84
N GLU A 367 12.68 20.68 32.23
CA GLU A 367 12.34 20.06 33.52
C GLU A 367 13.20 18.82 33.79
N LEU A 368 13.21 17.84 32.87
CA LEU A 368 14.01 16.61 32.99
C LEU A 368 15.52 16.87 33.10
N LYS A 369 16.05 17.98 32.57
CA LYS A 369 17.47 18.33 32.72
C LYS A 369 17.77 18.97 34.06
N ILE A 370 16.85 19.78 34.59
CA ILE A 370 16.98 20.39 35.91
C ILE A 370 16.89 19.30 36.99
N ASP A 371 15.90 18.41 36.89
CA ASP A 371 15.79 17.23 37.74
C ASP A 371 17.04 16.32 37.67
N LEU A 372 17.55 16.05 36.46
CA LEU A 372 18.80 15.30 36.29
C LEU A 372 20.02 16.01 36.93
N LEU A 373 20.04 17.34 37.01
CA LEU A 373 21.11 18.10 37.65
C LEU A 373 21.06 18.00 39.19
N VAL A 374 19.87 18.21 39.74
CA VAL A 374 19.63 18.25 41.19
C VAL A 374 19.50 16.84 41.75
N THR A 375 18.37 16.19 41.47
CA THR A 375 18.03 14.84 41.93
C THR A 375 18.98 13.79 41.37
N GLY A 376 19.37 13.94 40.10
CA GLY A 376 20.19 12.95 39.40
C GLY A 376 21.70 12.99 39.70
N PHE A 377 22.26 14.15 40.03
CA PHE A 377 23.72 14.34 40.20
C PHE A 377 24.13 15.14 41.45
N GLY A 378 23.20 15.65 42.26
CA GLY A 378 23.51 16.38 43.50
C GLY A 378 24.10 17.78 43.31
N TYR A 379 23.97 18.41 42.14
CA TYR A 379 24.44 19.79 41.93
C TYR A 379 23.32 20.81 42.20
N PRO A 380 23.60 21.93 42.88
CA PRO A 380 22.60 22.97 43.12
C PRO A 380 22.21 23.68 41.82
N VAL A 381 20.95 24.14 41.75
CA VAL A 381 20.37 24.77 40.54
C VAL A 381 21.14 26.02 40.10
N SER A 382 21.77 26.74 41.04
CA SER A 382 22.65 27.89 40.78
C SER A 382 23.81 27.59 39.80
N MET A 383 24.21 26.32 39.65
CA MET A 383 25.16 25.88 38.61
C MET A 383 24.68 26.15 37.17
N LEU A 384 23.38 26.39 36.96
CA LEU A 384 22.84 26.81 35.67
C LEU A 384 23.19 28.25 35.32
N VAL A 385 23.37 29.13 36.32
CA VAL A 385 23.80 30.53 36.12
C VAL A 385 25.27 30.56 35.71
N THR A 386 26.11 29.75 36.37
CA THR A 386 27.56 29.67 36.09
C THR A 386 27.91 28.79 34.88
N PHE A 387 27.04 27.87 34.48
CA PHE A 387 27.21 27.05 33.26
C PHE A 387 25.90 26.83 32.46
N PRO A 388 25.31 27.88 31.85
CA PRO A 388 24.06 27.78 31.08
C PRO A 388 24.09 26.77 29.93
N LEU A 389 25.28 26.50 29.38
CA LEU A 389 25.51 25.53 28.31
C LEU A 389 25.12 24.10 28.70
N TYR A 390 25.01 23.77 30.00
CA TYR A 390 24.44 22.51 30.48
C TYR A 390 23.08 22.21 29.81
N LEU A 391 22.16 23.20 29.86
CA LEU A 391 20.83 23.06 29.27
C LEU A 391 20.88 22.94 27.73
N ALA A 392 21.95 23.37 27.07
CA ALA A 392 22.10 23.24 25.62
C ALA A 392 22.54 21.84 25.16
N TYR A 393 23.12 21.00 26.02
CA TYR A 393 23.58 19.65 25.64
C TYR A 393 22.45 18.62 25.56
N GLY A 394 22.71 17.49 24.89
CA GLY A 394 21.77 16.36 24.82
C GLY A 394 21.85 15.48 26.07
N VAL A 395 20.69 15.01 26.58
CA VAL A 395 20.58 14.20 27.80
C VAL A 395 21.50 12.98 27.79
N LEU A 396 21.64 12.30 26.64
CA LEU A 396 22.53 11.15 26.49
C LEU A 396 24.02 11.52 26.67
N ARG A 397 24.48 12.67 26.14
CA ARG A 397 25.86 13.17 26.35
C ARG A 397 26.11 13.46 27.83
N ILE A 398 25.10 14.02 28.51
CA ILE A 398 25.16 14.35 29.93
C ILE A 398 25.28 13.05 30.75
N LYS A 399 24.35 12.10 30.58
CA LYS A 399 24.37 10.81 31.29
C LYS A 399 25.66 10.00 31.06
N LEU A 400 26.11 9.85 29.81
CA LEU A 400 27.33 9.08 29.49
C LEU A 400 28.58 9.68 30.14
N ARG A 401 28.75 11.01 30.09
CA ARG A 401 29.93 11.67 30.68
C ARG A 401 29.91 11.68 32.20
N MET A 402 28.73 11.83 32.80
CA MET A 402 28.63 11.78 34.27
C MET A 402 28.80 10.36 34.81
N SER A 403 28.28 9.34 34.11
CA SER A 403 28.55 7.92 34.40
C SER A 403 30.05 7.60 34.33
N MET A 404 30.74 8.08 33.28
CA MET A 404 32.20 7.92 33.14
C MET A 404 32.99 8.66 34.22
N TYR A 405 32.55 9.86 34.64
CA TYR A 405 33.18 10.58 35.76
C TYR A 405 32.95 9.89 37.10
N ASN A 406 31.73 9.42 37.39
CA ASN A 406 31.45 8.66 38.60
C ASN A 406 32.33 7.42 38.66
N TRP A 407 32.37 6.61 37.60
CA TRP A 407 33.26 5.45 37.53
C TRP A 407 34.75 5.82 37.78
N LEU A 408 35.26 6.90 37.16
CA LEU A 408 36.64 7.37 37.41
C LEU A 408 36.87 7.90 38.84
N LYS A 409 35.84 8.43 39.50
CA LYS A 409 35.87 8.84 40.92
C LYS A 409 35.84 7.61 41.84
N ASP A 410 35.02 6.62 41.53
CA ASP A 410 34.89 5.37 42.28
C ASP A 410 36.17 4.51 42.18
N GLN A 411 36.94 4.67 41.09
CA GLN A 411 38.30 4.11 40.94
C GLN A 411 39.41 5.00 41.56
N GLY A 412 39.07 6.10 42.25
CA GLY A 412 40.04 7.01 42.90
C GLY A 412 40.90 7.86 41.95
N VAL A 413 40.75 7.71 40.63
CA VAL A 413 41.59 8.36 39.60
C VAL A 413 41.35 9.88 39.52
N VAL A 414 40.20 10.38 40.00
CA VAL A 414 39.76 11.77 39.83
C VAL A 414 39.16 12.34 41.12
N LYS A 415 39.49 13.61 41.44
CA LYS A 415 39.07 14.29 42.67
C LYS A 415 37.53 14.27 42.87
N PRO A 416 37.01 14.10 44.11
CA PRO A 416 35.58 13.84 44.37
C PRO A 416 34.56 14.88 43.90
N MET A 417 34.99 16.13 43.65
CA MET A 417 34.19 17.21 43.07
C MET A 417 34.97 17.93 41.97
N LEU A 418 34.84 17.49 40.72
CA LEU A 418 35.14 18.33 39.56
C LEU A 418 33.96 19.26 39.22
N ALA A 419 34.29 20.47 38.77
CA ALA A 419 33.30 21.41 38.27
C ALA A 419 32.58 20.83 37.04
N LEU A 420 31.24 20.91 37.03
CA LEU A 420 30.37 20.34 35.99
C LEU A 420 30.75 20.78 34.57
N ARG A 421 31.24 22.02 34.42
CA ARG A 421 31.77 22.59 33.17
C ARG A 421 32.92 21.77 32.58
N THR A 422 33.77 21.19 33.42
CA THR A 422 34.93 20.37 33.05
C THR A 422 34.49 18.98 32.60
N ILE A 423 33.56 18.36 33.32
CA ILE A 423 33.02 17.02 33.03
C ILE A 423 32.22 17.02 31.71
N ILE A 424 31.31 17.98 31.56
CA ILE A 424 30.33 17.98 30.45
C ILE A 424 30.80 18.82 29.25
N GLY A 425 31.70 19.79 29.44
CA GLY A 425 32.20 20.70 28.41
C GLY A 425 33.00 20.04 27.29
N SER A 426 33.21 20.77 26.19
CA SER A 426 34.08 20.34 25.09
C SER A 426 35.43 21.05 25.18
N PRO A 427 36.57 20.35 25.06
CA PRO A 427 37.87 21.00 24.88
C PRO A 427 37.86 21.93 23.65
N HIS A 428 38.50 23.10 23.80
CA HIS A 428 38.85 24.10 22.78
C HIS A 428 37.74 24.53 21.78
N LYS A 429 37.20 25.74 21.97
CA LYS A 429 36.83 26.69 20.90
C LYS A 429 36.94 28.16 21.34
N LEU A 430 38.18 28.66 21.40
CA LEU A 430 38.45 30.10 21.20
C LEU A 430 38.39 30.42 19.68
N LYS A 431 38.34 31.71 19.30
CA LYS A 431 38.23 32.22 17.91
C LYS A 431 39.45 33.07 17.53
N PRO A 432 39.91 33.12 16.26
CA PRO A 432 39.27 33.87 15.13
C PRO A 432 38.15 33.14 14.34
N ILE A 433 37.40 33.65 13.33
CA ILE A 433 37.39 34.89 12.50
C ILE A 433 38.35 34.85 11.27
N HIS A 434 38.00 35.26 10.02
CA HIS A 434 36.72 35.70 9.42
C HIS A 434 36.13 34.63 8.44
N LEU A 435 35.92 34.73 7.10
CA LEU A 435 35.90 35.81 6.09
C LEU A 435 34.56 35.80 5.28
N LYS A 436 34.49 35.43 3.98
CA LYS A 436 33.25 35.54 3.15
C LYS A 436 32.84 34.27 2.34
N GLN A 437 31.58 34.32 1.87
CA GLN A 437 30.71 33.34 1.15
C GLN A 437 31.23 32.92 -0.26
N PRO A 438 30.57 32.05 -1.09
CA PRO A 438 29.28 31.29 -0.98
C PRO A 438 29.46 29.75 -1.20
N GLY A 439 28.47 28.86 -1.45
CA GLY A 439 26.99 28.90 -1.36
C GLY A 439 26.28 27.91 -2.35
N HIS A 440 25.32 27.08 -1.91
CA HIS A 440 24.62 26.07 -2.75
C HIS A 440 23.15 25.78 -2.29
N PRO A 441 22.20 25.49 -3.22
CA PRO A 441 20.76 25.37 -2.89
C PRO A 441 20.28 23.95 -2.51
N LYS A 442 19.51 23.84 -1.42
CA LYS A 442 18.89 22.58 -0.96
C LYS A 442 17.55 22.28 -1.66
N LYS A 443 17.56 21.82 -2.92
CA LYS A 443 16.36 21.33 -3.67
C LYS A 443 16.37 19.82 -3.95
N ARG A 444 16.38 18.96 -2.91
CA ARG A 444 16.03 17.52 -3.03
C ARG A 444 15.23 17.01 -1.83
N LYS A 445 13.89 17.11 -1.89
CA LYS A 445 12.94 16.39 -0.99
C LYS A 445 11.47 16.32 -1.45
N ALA A 446 11.07 17.03 -2.51
CA ALA A 446 9.70 16.95 -3.06
C ALA A 446 9.52 15.81 -4.10
N ILE A 447 10.48 15.66 -5.02
CA ILE A 447 10.39 14.84 -6.25
C ILE A 447 10.18 13.34 -5.95
N SER A 448 10.73 12.81 -4.85
CA SER A 448 10.63 11.38 -4.52
C SER A 448 9.21 10.88 -4.19
N LYS A 449 8.31 11.75 -3.72
CA LYS A 449 6.90 11.37 -3.45
C LYS A 449 5.99 11.40 -4.68
N PHE A 450 6.42 11.96 -5.82
CA PHE A 450 5.67 11.89 -7.08
C PHE A 450 6.05 10.61 -7.86
N ARG A 451 7.36 10.35 -7.99
CA ARG A 451 7.88 9.11 -8.61
C ARG A 451 7.29 7.84 -7.97
N THR A 452 7.12 7.82 -6.64
CA THR A 452 6.60 6.65 -5.90
C THR A 452 5.07 6.48 -5.87
N SER A 453 4.26 7.38 -6.45
CA SER A 453 2.81 7.19 -6.59
C SER A 453 2.39 6.75 -7.99
N ILE A 454 3.10 7.21 -9.03
CA ILE A 454 2.88 6.77 -10.41
C ILE A 454 3.41 5.34 -10.59
N LEU A 455 4.65 5.05 -10.16
CA LEU A 455 5.23 3.69 -10.22
C LEU A 455 4.32 2.62 -9.58
N ARG A 456 3.82 2.86 -8.36
CA ARG A 456 2.89 1.94 -7.69
C ARG A 456 1.63 1.67 -8.53
N TRP A 457 1.02 2.71 -9.10
CA TRP A 457 -0.19 2.58 -9.91
C TRP A 457 0.04 1.87 -11.25
N VAL A 458 1.26 1.91 -11.81
CA VAL A 458 1.62 1.09 -12.98
C VAL A 458 1.79 -0.38 -12.59
N SER A 459 2.47 -0.67 -11.47
CA SER A 459 2.68 -2.05 -10.99
C SER A 459 1.41 -2.73 -10.45
N SER A 460 0.51 -1.99 -9.80
CA SER A 460 -0.63 -2.56 -9.05
C SER A 460 -1.66 -3.31 -9.91
N ASN A 461 -1.84 -2.95 -11.19
CA ASN A 461 -2.92 -3.49 -12.03
C ASN A 461 -2.48 -4.64 -12.95
N LEU A 462 -1.27 -5.17 -12.81
CA LEU A 462 -0.79 -6.31 -13.60
C LEU A 462 -1.41 -7.66 -13.21
N PHE A 463 -2.01 -7.77 -12.01
CA PHE A 463 -2.47 -9.06 -11.45
C PHE A 463 -3.95 -9.41 -11.70
N GLU A 464 -4.76 -8.53 -12.31
CA GLU A 464 -6.20 -8.81 -12.54
C GLU A 464 -6.53 -9.45 -13.90
N ASN A 465 -5.58 -9.50 -14.85
CA ASN A 465 -5.81 -9.99 -16.21
C ASN A 465 -5.41 -11.46 -16.43
N HIS A 466 -5.31 -12.26 -15.35
CA HIS A 466 -5.09 -13.71 -15.41
C HIS A 466 -6.23 -14.51 -14.73
N VAL A 467 -7.47 -14.07 -14.93
CA VAL A 467 -8.62 -15.00 -14.91
C VAL A 467 -8.61 -15.79 -16.22
N ARG A 468 -8.86 -17.11 -16.15
CA ARG A 468 -8.83 -18.00 -17.32
C ARG A 468 -9.82 -17.53 -18.39
N SER A 469 -9.33 -17.36 -19.62
CA SER A 469 -10.21 -17.45 -20.80
C SER A 469 -10.76 -18.86 -20.88
N SER A 470 -12.06 -19.01 -20.66
CA SER A 470 -12.82 -20.19 -21.06
C SER A 470 -12.84 -20.23 -22.59
N LYS A 471 -12.17 -21.23 -23.18
CA LYS A 471 -12.13 -21.42 -24.63
C LYS A 471 -13.53 -21.76 -25.16
N ALA A 472 -14.27 -20.76 -25.63
CA ALA A 472 -15.39 -20.98 -26.52
C ALA A 472 -14.88 -21.66 -27.79
N ARG A 473 -15.31 -22.90 -28.05
CA ARG A 473 -15.04 -23.59 -29.31
C ARG A 473 -15.95 -23.00 -30.38
N PHE A 474 -15.40 -22.17 -31.26
CA PHE A 474 -15.99 -22.02 -32.59
C PHE A 474 -15.87 -23.35 -33.32
N GLN A 475 -17.00 -23.96 -33.68
CA GLN A 475 -17.02 -25.03 -34.66
C GLN A 475 -16.75 -24.44 -36.05
N ARG A 476 -15.82 -25.06 -36.79
CA ARG A 476 -15.86 -25.09 -38.25
C ARG A 476 -15.78 -26.54 -38.70
N ILE A 477 -16.42 -26.81 -39.82
CA ILE A 477 -16.65 -28.14 -40.39
C ILE A 477 -15.38 -28.61 -41.09
N GLY A 478 -15.03 -29.90 -40.98
CA GLY A 478 -13.89 -30.49 -41.68
C GLY A 478 -13.57 -31.95 -41.29
N SER A 479 -13.47 -32.80 -42.31
CA SER A 479 -12.85 -34.15 -42.27
C SER A 479 -11.34 -34.04 -41.93
N SER A 480 -10.58 -35.07 -41.52
CA SER A 480 -10.74 -36.52 -41.69
C SER A 480 -10.07 -37.34 -40.55
N TYR A 481 -10.16 -38.67 -40.65
CA TYR A 481 -9.48 -39.66 -39.81
C TYR A 481 -7.96 -39.50 -39.66
N ILE A 482 -7.41 -39.90 -38.50
CA ILE A 482 -6.50 -41.06 -38.35
C ILE A 482 -6.31 -41.36 -36.84
N ALA A 483 -6.10 -42.63 -36.49
CA ALA A 483 -6.01 -43.09 -35.11
C ALA A 483 -4.55 -43.25 -34.63
N GLN A 484 -4.33 -43.13 -33.33
CA GLN A 484 -3.27 -43.87 -32.62
C GLN A 484 -3.56 -44.02 -31.11
N ASN A 485 -3.45 -45.26 -30.62
CA ASN A 485 -3.45 -45.63 -29.21
C ASN A 485 -2.03 -45.40 -28.62
N PRO A 486 -1.88 -45.16 -27.30
CA PRO A 486 -1.39 -46.29 -26.50
C PRO A 486 -1.84 -46.37 -25.02
N ARG A 487 -2.26 -47.59 -24.67
CA ARG A 487 -1.85 -48.40 -23.48
C ARG A 487 -2.20 -47.94 -22.05
N ARG A 488 -2.86 -48.87 -21.36
CA ARG A 488 -3.13 -48.96 -19.91
C ARG A 488 -1.86 -48.91 -19.04
N SER A 489 -1.98 -48.43 -17.80
CA SER A 489 -1.26 -48.99 -16.65
C SER A 489 -2.06 -48.81 -15.35
N TYR A 490 -1.69 -49.58 -14.32
CA TYR A 490 -2.53 -50.17 -13.27
C TYR A 490 -3.31 -49.25 -12.29
N ARG A 491 -4.40 -49.83 -11.77
CA ARG A 491 -5.24 -49.38 -10.64
C ARG A 491 -4.82 -50.12 -9.37
N ARG A 492 -4.82 -49.45 -8.22
CA ARG A 492 -5.03 -50.09 -6.90
C ARG A 492 -6.27 -49.49 -6.23
N LYS A 493 -7.06 -50.35 -5.58
CA LYS A 493 -8.13 -49.92 -4.67
C LYS A 493 -7.55 -49.77 -3.26
N ILE A 494 -8.10 -48.82 -2.51
CA ILE A 494 -8.44 -49.02 -1.10
C ILE A 494 -9.93 -48.69 -1.02
N ASN A 495 -10.70 -49.47 -0.27
CA ASN A 495 -12.07 -49.14 0.11
C ASN A 495 -12.02 -48.51 1.51
N ASP A 496 -12.77 -47.44 1.73
CA ASP A 496 -13.34 -47.05 3.01
C ASP A 496 -14.74 -46.49 2.72
N ASP A 497 -15.71 -46.75 3.58
CA ASP A 497 -17.13 -46.51 3.32
C ASP A 497 -17.71 -45.27 4.06
N GLU A 498 -18.88 -44.86 3.60
CA GLU A 498 -19.83 -43.88 4.18
C GLU A 498 -19.52 -42.37 4.22
N THR A 499 -20.42 -41.62 3.57
CA THR A 499 -20.87 -40.26 3.92
C THR A 499 -19.88 -39.07 3.89
N SER A 500 -19.58 -38.58 2.68
CA SER A 500 -19.79 -37.15 2.40
C SER A 500 -20.10 -36.90 0.91
N LEU A 501 -21.10 -36.06 0.60
CA LEU A 501 -21.50 -35.72 -0.77
C LEU A 501 -20.65 -34.57 -1.33
N ALA A 502 -19.36 -34.84 -1.58
CA ALA A 502 -18.53 -33.96 -2.39
C ALA A 502 -19.00 -33.98 -3.87
N CYS A 503 -18.96 -32.84 -4.55
CA CYS A 503 -19.31 -32.74 -5.98
C CYS A 503 -18.21 -33.32 -6.87
N ASP A 504 -18.25 -34.63 -7.09
CA ASP A 504 -17.42 -35.31 -8.09
C ASP A 504 -18.05 -35.15 -9.49
N ASP A 505 -17.35 -34.47 -10.41
CA ASP A 505 -17.82 -34.20 -11.80
C ASP A 505 -17.86 -35.49 -12.67
N ASN A 506 -17.53 -36.65 -12.12
CA ASN A 506 -17.56 -37.95 -12.81
C ASN A 506 -18.97 -38.54 -12.97
N VAL A 507 -19.77 -37.99 -13.89
CA VAL A 507 -21.03 -38.60 -14.34
C VAL A 507 -20.75 -40.00 -14.92
N HIS A 508 -21.14 -41.05 -14.18
CA HIS A 508 -21.01 -42.43 -14.66
C HIS A 508 -21.88 -42.66 -15.90
N ARG A 509 -21.32 -43.33 -16.92
CA ARG A 509 -21.97 -43.54 -18.22
C ARG A 509 -23.10 -44.58 -18.15
N ILE A 510 -24.27 -44.16 -17.71
CA ILE A 510 -25.54 -44.88 -17.92
C ILE A 510 -25.79 -45.02 -19.45
N SER A 511 -26.34 -46.16 -19.89
CA SER A 511 -26.56 -46.39 -21.33
C SER A 511 -27.68 -45.49 -21.90
N PRO A 512 -27.62 -45.08 -23.19
CA PRO A 512 -28.67 -44.27 -23.80
C PRO A 512 -30.04 -44.95 -23.95
N GLY A 513 -30.14 -46.27 -23.79
CA GLY A 513 -31.40 -47.00 -23.67
C GLY A 513 -31.98 -46.87 -22.27
N ILE A 514 -31.20 -47.32 -21.28
CA ILE A 514 -31.53 -47.28 -19.84
C ILE A 514 -31.95 -45.88 -19.39
N ARG A 515 -31.24 -44.84 -19.86
CA ARG A 515 -31.59 -43.45 -19.55
C ARG A 515 -32.98 -43.08 -20.08
N ARG A 516 -33.38 -43.53 -21.28
CA ARG A 516 -34.71 -43.21 -21.86
C ARG A 516 -35.84 -43.92 -21.11
N GLU A 517 -35.67 -45.19 -20.74
CA GLU A 517 -36.64 -45.92 -19.91
C GLU A 517 -36.85 -45.24 -18.55
N ALA A 518 -35.76 -44.85 -17.89
CA ALA A 518 -35.81 -44.16 -16.60
C ALA A 518 -36.43 -42.74 -16.71
N GLN A 519 -36.18 -42.03 -17.82
CA GLN A 519 -36.82 -40.74 -18.08
C GLN A 519 -38.33 -40.89 -18.36
N ALA A 520 -38.74 -41.93 -19.09
CA ALA A 520 -40.15 -42.25 -19.30
C ALA A 520 -40.87 -42.60 -17.98
N ALA A 521 -40.25 -43.38 -17.11
CA ALA A 521 -40.80 -43.72 -15.79
C ALA A 521 -41.01 -42.49 -14.88
N ILE A 522 -40.09 -41.51 -14.92
CA ILE A 522 -40.25 -40.25 -14.17
C ILE A 522 -41.30 -39.34 -14.83
N LEU A 523 -41.40 -39.31 -16.16
CA LEU A 523 -42.45 -38.60 -16.88
C LEU A 523 -43.85 -39.16 -16.54
N GLU A 524 -44.03 -40.48 -16.55
CA GLU A 524 -45.27 -41.16 -16.17
C GLU A 524 -45.67 -40.84 -14.72
N TYR A 525 -44.72 -40.84 -13.77
CA TYR A 525 -44.99 -40.43 -12.40
C TYR A 525 -45.41 -38.95 -12.30
N LEU A 526 -44.60 -38.03 -12.84
CA LEU A 526 -44.84 -36.59 -12.71
C LEU A 526 -46.14 -36.15 -13.42
N HIS A 527 -46.44 -36.71 -14.59
CA HIS A 527 -47.64 -36.37 -15.33
C HIS A 527 -48.87 -37.18 -14.86
N SER A 528 -48.80 -38.52 -14.89
CA SER A 528 -49.98 -39.37 -14.68
C SER A 528 -50.28 -39.69 -13.22
N THR A 529 -49.30 -39.59 -12.30
CA THR A 529 -49.52 -39.80 -10.85
C THR A 529 -49.60 -38.49 -10.08
N ARG A 530 -48.85 -37.46 -10.49
CA ARG A 530 -48.77 -36.15 -9.80
C ARG A 530 -49.50 -35.01 -10.52
N ASN A 531 -50.11 -35.27 -11.67
CA ASN A 531 -50.95 -34.34 -12.44
C ASN A 531 -50.25 -33.02 -12.84
N LEU A 532 -48.91 -33.02 -12.96
CA LEU A 532 -48.18 -31.88 -13.53
C LEU A 532 -48.41 -31.81 -15.05
N GLN A 533 -48.29 -30.61 -15.62
CA GLN A 533 -48.43 -30.44 -17.08
C GLN A 533 -47.40 -31.29 -17.81
N TYR A 534 -47.81 -31.94 -18.91
CA TYR A 534 -46.94 -32.84 -19.68
C TYR A 534 -45.61 -32.17 -20.07
N THR A 535 -45.66 -30.91 -20.48
CA THR A 535 -44.49 -30.08 -20.86
C THR A 535 -43.48 -29.90 -19.73
N ASP A 536 -43.95 -29.78 -18.48
CA ASP A 536 -43.09 -29.64 -17.29
C ASP A 536 -42.54 -30.99 -16.85
N ALA A 537 -43.39 -32.00 -16.76
CA ALA A 537 -42.98 -33.38 -16.46
C ALA A 537 -41.95 -33.91 -17.47
N GLU A 538 -42.13 -33.58 -18.75
CA GLU A 538 -41.19 -33.92 -19.82
C GLU A 538 -39.88 -33.13 -19.71
N HIS A 539 -39.94 -31.84 -19.39
CA HIS A 539 -38.74 -31.03 -19.17
C HIS A 539 -37.94 -31.49 -17.95
N MET A 540 -38.62 -31.75 -16.83
CA MET A 540 -38.04 -32.22 -15.57
C MET A 540 -37.36 -33.58 -15.74
N SER A 541 -38.06 -34.56 -16.31
CA SER A 541 -37.50 -35.90 -16.58
C SER A 541 -36.31 -35.86 -17.55
N LYS A 542 -36.39 -35.06 -18.63
CA LYS A 542 -35.31 -34.99 -19.64
C LYS A 542 -34.04 -34.29 -19.13
N ASN A 543 -34.16 -33.31 -18.22
CA ASN A 543 -33.06 -32.41 -17.86
C ASN A 543 -32.53 -32.51 -16.42
N SER A 544 -32.87 -33.56 -15.65
CA SER A 544 -32.39 -33.77 -14.27
C SER A 544 -31.43 -34.98 -14.07
N PRO A 545 -30.24 -34.99 -14.72
CA PRO A 545 -29.30 -36.14 -14.69
C PRO A 545 -28.69 -36.51 -13.31
N TYR A 546 -28.58 -35.59 -12.35
CA TYR A 546 -28.10 -35.89 -10.99
C TYR A 546 -29.23 -36.49 -10.14
N PHE A 547 -30.44 -35.94 -10.19
CA PHE A 547 -31.63 -36.52 -9.58
C PHE A 547 -31.92 -37.92 -10.13
N LEU A 548 -31.79 -38.12 -11.44
CA LEU A 548 -31.88 -39.44 -12.08
C LEU A 548 -30.87 -40.43 -11.48
N GLN A 549 -29.61 -40.00 -11.26
CA GLN A 549 -28.59 -40.81 -10.58
C GLN A 549 -28.91 -41.04 -9.09
N LYS A 550 -29.57 -40.09 -8.42
CA LYS A 550 -30.03 -40.22 -7.02
C LYS A 550 -31.13 -41.28 -6.88
N ILE A 551 -32.06 -41.36 -7.85
CA ILE A 551 -33.01 -42.47 -7.95
C ILE A 551 -32.29 -43.78 -8.23
N PHE A 552 -31.39 -43.83 -9.22
CA PHE A 552 -30.63 -45.06 -9.55
C PHE A 552 -29.84 -45.65 -8.36
N LYS A 553 -29.36 -44.81 -7.44
CA LYS A 553 -28.68 -45.27 -6.21
C LYS A 553 -29.63 -45.80 -5.12
N LYS A 554 -30.93 -45.48 -5.20
CA LYS A 554 -31.96 -45.94 -4.25
C LYS A 554 -32.77 -47.13 -4.77
N THR A 555 -32.92 -47.28 -6.08
CA THR A 555 -33.61 -48.42 -6.70
C THR A 555 -32.74 -49.68 -6.69
N LYS A 556 -33.24 -50.76 -6.08
CA LYS A 556 -32.76 -52.11 -6.42
C LYS A 556 -33.21 -52.43 -7.85
N ILE A 557 -32.26 -52.71 -8.74
CA ILE A 557 -32.55 -53.02 -10.15
C ILE A 557 -32.73 -54.53 -10.29
N GLU A 558 -33.98 -54.95 -10.44
CA GLU A 558 -34.37 -56.36 -10.57
C GLU A 558 -35.20 -56.50 -11.86
N GLY A 559 -34.54 -56.85 -12.98
CA GLY A 559 -35.18 -56.97 -14.29
C GLY A 559 -35.24 -55.65 -15.07
N ASN A 560 -36.40 -55.32 -15.64
CA ASN A 560 -36.57 -54.11 -16.46
C ASN A 560 -36.41 -52.84 -15.60
N ILE A 561 -35.62 -51.89 -16.08
CA ILE A 561 -35.24 -50.70 -15.30
C ILE A 561 -36.36 -49.67 -15.25
N GLY A 562 -37.08 -49.44 -16.36
CA GLY A 562 -38.28 -48.60 -16.36
C GLY A 562 -39.30 -49.08 -15.33
N GLN A 563 -39.65 -50.38 -15.38
CA GLN A 563 -40.57 -51.01 -14.42
C GLN A 563 -40.05 -50.96 -12.97
N SER A 564 -38.75 -51.15 -12.75
CA SER A 564 -38.13 -51.01 -11.41
C SER A 564 -38.31 -49.60 -10.85
N ILE A 565 -38.14 -48.57 -11.68
CA ILE A 565 -38.30 -47.16 -11.28
C ILE A 565 -39.77 -46.80 -11.07
N VAL A 566 -40.68 -47.22 -11.96
CA VAL A 566 -42.13 -47.05 -11.77
C VAL A 566 -42.59 -47.74 -10.47
N ARG A 567 -42.13 -48.97 -10.21
CA ARG A 567 -42.46 -49.70 -8.97
C ARG A 567 -41.92 -49.00 -7.73
N TYR A 568 -40.71 -48.44 -7.78
CA TYR A 568 -40.15 -47.64 -6.68
C TYR A 568 -40.97 -46.36 -6.44
N LEU A 569 -41.26 -45.58 -7.48
CA LEU A 569 -41.96 -44.30 -7.37
C LEU A 569 -43.41 -44.43 -6.87
N ARG A 570 -44.07 -45.57 -7.11
CA ARG A 570 -45.39 -45.89 -6.54
C ARG A 570 -45.43 -45.99 -5.01
N TYR A 571 -44.31 -46.32 -4.36
CA TYR A 571 -44.22 -46.50 -2.90
C TYR A 571 -43.29 -45.49 -2.21
N HIS A 572 -42.53 -44.71 -2.98
CA HIS A 572 -41.57 -43.73 -2.48
C HIS A 572 -41.77 -42.39 -3.20
N PRO A 573 -42.66 -41.51 -2.70
CA PRO A 573 -42.83 -40.18 -3.26
C PRO A 573 -41.50 -39.42 -3.20
N ILE A 574 -41.26 -38.62 -4.25
CA ILE A 574 -40.05 -37.81 -4.40
C ILE A 574 -40.31 -36.36 -4.02
N ASN A 575 -39.26 -35.65 -3.57
CA ASN A 575 -39.28 -34.20 -3.53
C ASN A 575 -39.17 -33.68 -4.97
N GLU A 576 -40.26 -33.12 -5.50
CA GLU A 576 -40.39 -32.63 -6.87
C GLU A 576 -39.59 -31.34 -7.14
N PHE A 577 -39.28 -30.57 -6.10
CA PHE A 577 -38.43 -29.37 -6.22
C PHE A 577 -37.00 -29.72 -6.65
N GLU A 578 -36.50 -30.92 -6.34
CA GLU A 578 -35.18 -31.37 -6.80
C GLU A 578 -35.07 -31.47 -8.34
N PRO A 579 -35.85 -32.31 -9.06
CA PRO A 579 -35.79 -32.37 -10.52
C PRO A 579 -36.28 -31.08 -11.18
N PHE A 580 -37.15 -30.30 -10.53
CA PHE A 580 -37.57 -28.98 -11.01
C PHE A 580 -36.39 -28.01 -11.09
N PHE A 581 -35.76 -27.70 -9.95
CA PHE A 581 -34.63 -26.76 -9.91
C PHE A 581 -33.42 -27.26 -10.71
N GLU A 582 -33.18 -28.57 -10.74
CA GLU A 582 -32.13 -29.14 -11.60
C GLU A 582 -32.43 -28.91 -13.08
N SER A 583 -33.66 -29.20 -13.54
CA SER A 583 -34.07 -28.95 -14.93
C SER A 583 -34.03 -27.47 -15.29
N ALA A 584 -34.34 -26.58 -14.34
CA ALA A 584 -34.25 -25.14 -14.48
C ALA A 584 -32.80 -24.62 -14.61
N GLY A 585 -31.80 -25.50 -14.43
CA GLY A 585 -30.38 -25.25 -14.71
C GLY A 585 -29.47 -25.15 -13.48
N LEU A 586 -29.97 -25.44 -12.27
CA LEU A 586 -29.18 -25.40 -11.04
C LEU A 586 -28.47 -26.71 -10.74
N LYS A 587 -27.26 -26.65 -10.19
CA LYS A 587 -26.59 -27.83 -9.62
C LYS A 587 -27.17 -28.19 -8.24
N PRO A 588 -27.03 -29.45 -7.78
CA PRO A 588 -27.46 -29.85 -6.43
C PRO A 588 -26.88 -28.97 -5.30
N CYS A 589 -25.61 -28.55 -5.40
CA CYS A 589 -25.00 -27.63 -4.44
C CYS A 589 -25.53 -26.18 -4.49
N GLU A 590 -26.32 -25.84 -5.51
CA GLU A 590 -26.94 -24.53 -5.69
C GLU A 590 -28.43 -24.54 -5.32
N TYR A 591 -29.16 -25.64 -5.58
CA TYR A 591 -30.58 -25.76 -5.23
C TYR A 591 -30.84 -26.40 -3.85
N ASN A 592 -29.93 -27.20 -3.28
CA ASN A 592 -30.14 -27.80 -1.95
C ASN A 592 -30.48 -26.76 -0.84
N PRO A 593 -29.90 -25.54 -0.80
CA PRO A 593 -30.29 -24.49 0.16
C PRO A 593 -31.66 -23.85 -0.12
N LEU A 594 -32.23 -24.08 -1.31
CA LEU A 594 -33.48 -23.49 -1.81
C LEU A 594 -34.67 -24.48 -1.74
N LEU A 595 -34.43 -25.73 -1.33
CA LEU A 595 -35.49 -26.72 -1.16
C LEU A 595 -36.39 -26.32 0.01
N PRO A 596 -37.73 -26.29 -0.16
CA PRO A 596 -38.66 -26.07 0.94
C PRO A 596 -38.47 -27.10 2.07
N ARG A 597 -38.60 -26.65 3.32
CA ARG A 597 -38.48 -27.55 4.49
C ARG A 597 -39.71 -28.43 4.70
N ASN A 598 -40.89 -27.92 4.31
CA ASN A 598 -42.18 -28.50 4.66
C ASN A 598 -43.01 -28.94 3.43
N LEU A 599 -42.56 -28.63 2.21
CA LEU A 599 -43.24 -29.01 0.96
C LEU A 599 -42.39 -30.04 0.21
N MET A 600 -43.04 -31.01 -0.43
CA MET A 600 -42.38 -31.99 -1.31
C MET A 600 -42.93 -31.98 -2.73
N PHE A 601 -44.09 -31.35 -2.98
CA PHE A 601 -44.72 -31.35 -4.29
C PHE A 601 -44.88 -29.91 -4.83
N LEU A 602 -44.70 -29.73 -6.14
CA LEU A 602 -44.77 -28.43 -6.80
C LEU A 602 -46.21 -27.89 -6.86
N THR A 603 -47.19 -28.81 -6.84
CA THR A 603 -48.63 -28.49 -6.76
C THR A 603 -49.01 -27.72 -5.49
N ASP A 604 -48.18 -27.82 -4.46
CA ASP A 604 -48.43 -27.19 -3.16
C ASP A 604 -47.96 -25.72 -3.16
N ASP A 605 -47.08 -25.34 -4.10
CA ASP A 605 -46.55 -23.98 -4.30
C ASP A 605 -47.06 -23.38 -5.63
N ASN A 606 -48.33 -22.98 -5.59
CA ASN A 606 -49.04 -22.43 -6.75
C ASN A 606 -48.45 -21.10 -7.26
N LEU A 607 -47.78 -20.32 -6.39
CA LEU A 607 -47.15 -19.05 -6.79
C LEU A 607 -45.86 -19.32 -7.58
N LEU A 608 -44.99 -20.20 -7.08
CA LEU A 608 -43.77 -20.59 -7.77
C LEU A 608 -44.07 -21.21 -9.14
N LEU A 609 -45.05 -22.10 -9.22
CA LEU A 609 -45.42 -22.74 -10.47
C LEU A 609 -46.05 -21.74 -11.46
N ASN A 610 -46.93 -20.86 -11.01
CA ASN A 610 -47.50 -19.78 -11.83
C ASN A 610 -46.41 -18.82 -12.36
N ASN A 611 -45.51 -18.35 -11.51
CA ASN A 611 -44.46 -17.42 -11.93
C ASN A 611 -43.42 -18.09 -12.84
N TYR A 612 -43.14 -19.38 -12.64
CA TYR A 612 -42.39 -20.20 -13.60
C TYR A 612 -43.08 -20.26 -14.97
N HIS A 613 -44.39 -20.53 -15.01
CA HIS A 613 -45.17 -20.52 -16.26
C HIS A 613 -45.16 -19.16 -16.94
N VAL A 614 -45.27 -18.05 -16.21
CA VAL A 614 -45.17 -16.69 -16.77
C VAL A 614 -43.83 -16.49 -17.48
N LEU A 615 -42.71 -16.83 -16.83
CA LEU A 615 -41.38 -16.71 -17.43
C LEU A 615 -41.23 -17.61 -18.68
N CYS A 616 -41.76 -18.84 -18.65
CA CYS A 616 -41.77 -19.73 -19.81
C CYS A 616 -42.58 -19.15 -20.98
N ASN A 617 -43.80 -18.70 -20.71
CA ASN A 617 -44.72 -18.15 -21.71
C ASN A 617 -44.23 -16.80 -22.27
N TYR A 618 -43.44 -16.06 -21.49
CA TYR A 618 -42.74 -14.86 -21.93
C TYR A 618 -41.55 -15.16 -22.87
N GLY A 619 -41.19 -16.43 -23.09
CA GLY A 619 -40.15 -16.87 -24.02
C GLY A 619 -38.77 -17.06 -23.40
N ILE A 620 -38.65 -17.14 -22.06
CA ILE A 620 -37.38 -17.43 -21.40
C ILE A 620 -37.09 -18.94 -21.46
N GLU A 621 -35.90 -19.31 -21.96
CA GLU A 621 -35.41 -20.69 -21.94
C GLU A 621 -35.50 -21.29 -20.53
N ARG A 622 -36.25 -22.39 -20.38
CA ARG A 622 -36.50 -23.06 -19.08
C ARG A 622 -35.24 -23.35 -18.27
N ASN A 623 -34.15 -23.75 -18.94
CA ASN A 623 -32.83 -24.02 -18.32
C ASN A 623 -32.03 -22.76 -17.91
N LYS A 624 -32.59 -21.56 -18.08
CA LYS A 624 -32.07 -20.28 -17.58
C LYS A 624 -32.83 -19.79 -16.36
N ILE A 625 -34.06 -20.24 -16.15
CA ILE A 625 -34.94 -19.78 -15.07
C ILE A 625 -34.33 -20.10 -13.69
N GLY A 626 -33.53 -21.16 -13.56
CA GLY A 626 -32.77 -21.45 -12.34
C GLY A 626 -31.82 -20.33 -11.91
N LYS A 627 -31.27 -19.53 -12.85
CA LYS A 627 -30.49 -18.33 -12.49
C LYS A 627 -31.38 -17.25 -11.87
N ILE A 628 -32.63 -17.12 -12.32
CA ILE A 628 -33.63 -16.21 -11.75
C ILE A 628 -33.99 -16.70 -10.34
N VAL A 629 -34.30 -17.98 -10.15
CA VAL A 629 -34.55 -18.60 -8.82
C VAL A 629 -33.40 -18.32 -7.85
N LYS A 630 -32.15 -18.55 -8.28
CA LYS A 630 -30.95 -18.42 -7.44
C LYS A 630 -30.58 -16.98 -7.08
N GLU A 631 -30.83 -16.01 -7.97
CA GLU A 631 -30.46 -14.61 -7.75
C GLU A 631 -31.62 -13.75 -7.22
N ALA A 632 -32.87 -14.14 -7.49
CA ALA A 632 -34.08 -13.39 -7.19
C ALA A 632 -35.28 -14.31 -6.89
N MET A 633 -35.17 -15.12 -5.83
CA MET A 633 -36.23 -16.08 -5.41
C MET A 633 -37.59 -15.40 -5.18
N GLU A 634 -37.60 -14.18 -4.66
CA GLU A 634 -38.78 -13.33 -4.43
C GLU A 634 -39.70 -13.19 -5.65
N VAL A 635 -39.15 -13.34 -6.88
CA VAL A 635 -39.93 -13.29 -8.14
C VAL A 635 -40.93 -14.44 -8.26
N PHE A 636 -40.69 -15.56 -7.56
CA PHE A 636 -41.56 -16.73 -7.55
C PHE A 636 -42.65 -16.63 -6.48
N GLU A 637 -42.45 -15.77 -5.48
CA GLU A 637 -43.39 -15.50 -4.37
C GLU A 637 -44.43 -14.42 -4.72
N TYR A 638 -44.43 -13.91 -5.96
CA TYR A 638 -45.35 -12.85 -6.41
C TYR A 638 -46.77 -13.31 -6.71
N ASP A 639 -47.74 -12.51 -6.26
CA ASP A 639 -49.15 -12.68 -6.57
C ASP A 639 -49.44 -12.72 -8.08
N PHE A 640 -50.54 -13.41 -8.43
CA PHE A 640 -51.02 -13.57 -9.79
C PHE A 640 -51.16 -12.22 -10.51
N GLY A 641 -50.52 -12.09 -11.67
CA GLY A 641 -50.54 -10.88 -12.49
C GLY A 641 -49.46 -9.84 -12.16
N VAL A 642 -48.79 -9.89 -11.01
CA VAL A 642 -47.71 -8.94 -10.65
C VAL A 642 -46.52 -9.09 -11.59
N LEU A 643 -46.01 -10.31 -11.79
CA LEU A 643 -44.87 -10.56 -12.67
C LEU A 643 -45.15 -10.18 -14.15
N PRO A 644 -46.27 -10.56 -14.78
CA PRO A 644 -46.66 -10.06 -16.11
C PRO A 644 -46.69 -8.52 -16.21
N SER A 645 -47.18 -7.83 -15.19
CA SER A 645 -47.22 -6.36 -15.16
C SER A 645 -45.82 -5.74 -15.08
N LYS A 646 -44.90 -6.31 -14.29
CA LYS A 646 -43.49 -5.87 -14.26
C LYS A 646 -42.78 -6.10 -15.60
N LEU A 647 -43.06 -7.22 -16.27
CA LEU A 647 -42.51 -7.52 -17.60
C LEU A 647 -42.97 -6.48 -18.63
N ARG A 648 -44.28 -6.20 -18.67
CA ARG A 648 -44.87 -5.19 -19.56
C ARG A 648 -44.32 -3.78 -19.30
N ALA A 649 -44.11 -3.40 -18.05
CA ALA A 649 -43.52 -2.10 -17.70
C ALA A 649 -42.10 -1.90 -18.26
N TYR A 650 -41.37 -2.97 -18.57
CA TYR A 650 -40.11 -2.89 -19.34
C TYR A 650 -40.34 -2.82 -20.86
N GLU A 651 -41.35 -3.50 -21.41
CA GLU A 651 -41.72 -3.37 -22.83
C GLU A 651 -42.21 -1.94 -23.17
N GLU A 652 -42.96 -1.32 -22.26
CA GLU A 652 -43.45 0.08 -22.34
C GLU A 652 -42.30 1.11 -22.40
N LEU A 653 -41.09 0.76 -21.97
CA LEU A 653 -39.89 1.58 -22.19
C LEU A 653 -39.38 1.53 -23.65
N GLY A 654 -40.03 0.78 -24.54
CA GLY A 654 -39.68 0.63 -25.96
C GLY A 654 -38.70 -0.51 -26.22
N PHE A 655 -38.71 -1.55 -25.38
CA PHE A 655 -37.88 -2.74 -25.53
C PHE A 655 -38.67 -3.91 -26.14
N SER A 656 -38.00 -4.76 -26.93
CA SER A 656 -38.64 -5.98 -27.45
C SER A 656 -38.76 -7.07 -26.37
N GLN A 657 -39.82 -7.88 -26.41
CA GLN A 657 -40.01 -9.03 -25.52
C GLN A 657 -38.77 -9.93 -25.44
N SER A 658 -38.19 -10.26 -26.61
CA SER A 658 -36.95 -11.05 -26.76
C SER A 658 -35.74 -10.39 -26.09
N PHE A 659 -35.65 -9.06 -26.10
CA PHE A 659 -34.64 -8.33 -25.34
C PHE A 659 -34.90 -8.39 -23.84
N VAL A 660 -36.13 -8.10 -23.38
CA VAL A 660 -36.48 -8.07 -21.96
C VAL A 660 -36.25 -9.46 -21.32
N GLY A 661 -36.60 -10.55 -22.01
CA GLY A 661 -36.30 -11.91 -21.56
C GLY A 661 -34.79 -12.19 -21.41
N ARG A 662 -33.97 -11.80 -22.39
CA ARG A 662 -32.50 -11.89 -22.31
C ARG A 662 -31.92 -11.02 -21.18
N PHE A 663 -32.44 -9.81 -21.02
CA PHE A 663 -32.03 -8.84 -20.00
C PHE A 663 -32.28 -9.37 -18.58
N ILE A 664 -33.48 -9.89 -18.31
CA ILE A 664 -33.87 -10.42 -17.00
C ILE A 664 -33.06 -11.68 -16.64
N VAL A 665 -32.82 -12.59 -17.59
CA VAL A 665 -31.89 -13.71 -17.37
C VAL A 665 -30.49 -13.23 -16.99
N CYS A 666 -30.01 -12.12 -17.58
CA CYS A 666 -28.72 -11.54 -17.22
C CYS A 666 -28.74 -10.87 -15.84
N SER A 667 -29.81 -10.16 -15.48
CA SER A 667 -29.94 -9.34 -14.27
C SER A 667 -31.32 -9.53 -13.56
N PRO A 668 -31.59 -10.67 -12.91
CA PRO A 668 -32.89 -11.00 -12.32
C PRO A 668 -33.42 -9.99 -11.30
N GLN A 669 -32.51 -9.30 -10.62
CA GLN A 669 -32.78 -8.22 -9.65
C GLN A 669 -33.72 -7.13 -10.19
N PHE A 670 -33.81 -6.95 -11.51
CA PHE A 670 -34.70 -5.95 -12.13
C PHE A 670 -36.20 -6.27 -12.01
N LEU A 671 -36.56 -7.49 -11.61
CA LEU A 671 -37.92 -7.84 -11.25
C LEU A 671 -38.23 -7.60 -9.76
N ILE A 672 -37.22 -7.35 -8.91
CA ILE A 672 -37.39 -7.08 -7.49
C ILE A 672 -37.78 -5.60 -7.27
N GLY A 673 -38.75 -5.37 -6.38
CA GLY A 673 -39.24 -4.01 -6.07
C GLY A 673 -39.91 -3.32 -7.27
N ASN A 674 -39.74 -2.00 -7.36
CA ASN A 674 -40.25 -1.17 -8.46
C ASN A 674 -39.21 -1.05 -9.58
N VAL A 675 -39.66 -0.65 -10.79
CA VAL A 675 -38.79 -0.40 -11.94
C VAL A 675 -37.64 0.55 -11.56
N ASN A 676 -36.39 0.13 -11.83
CA ASN A 676 -35.22 0.88 -11.38
C ASN A 676 -35.12 2.26 -12.05
N VAL A 677 -35.15 3.32 -11.23
CA VAL A 677 -35.23 4.71 -11.70
C VAL A 677 -33.97 5.11 -12.47
N GLU A 678 -32.77 4.78 -12.00
CA GLU A 678 -31.53 5.15 -12.70
C GLU A 678 -31.39 4.46 -14.06
N PHE A 679 -31.93 3.25 -14.21
CA PHE A 679 -32.05 2.60 -15.52
C PHE A 679 -32.98 3.40 -16.42
N VAL A 680 -34.21 3.72 -16.00
CA VAL A 680 -35.15 4.53 -16.79
C VAL A 680 -34.54 5.88 -17.18
N GLU A 681 -33.84 6.56 -16.27
CA GLU A 681 -33.15 7.82 -16.56
C GLU A 681 -32.01 7.64 -17.58
N VAL A 682 -31.16 6.61 -17.45
CA VAL A 682 -30.10 6.31 -18.43
C VAL A 682 -30.71 6.02 -19.80
N ILE A 683 -31.75 5.19 -19.88
CA ILE A 683 -32.46 4.84 -21.11
C ILE A 683 -33.09 6.10 -21.75
N GLY A 684 -33.68 7.00 -20.95
CA GLY A 684 -34.18 8.30 -21.39
C GLY A 684 -33.08 9.24 -21.92
N ILE A 685 -31.93 9.31 -21.24
CA ILE A 685 -30.78 10.10 -21.70
C ILE A 685 -30.25 9.57 -23.05
N LEU A 686 -30.19 8.25 -23.22
CA LEU A 686 -29.73 7.62 -24.47
C LEU A 686 -30.72 7.83 -25.64
N LYS A 687 -32.04 7.78 -25.37
CA LYS A 687 -33.08 8.21 -26.33
C LYS A 687 -32.88 9.66 -26.76
N ASN A 688 -32.64 10.58 -25.81
CA ASN A 688 -32.45 12.00 -26.09
C ASN A 688 -31.15 12.30 -26.87
N MET A 689 -30.16 11.39 -26.82
CA MET A 689 -28.97 11.41 -27.67
C MET A 689 -29.17 10.74 -29.05
N GLY A 690 -30.38 10.24 -29.33
CA GLY A 690 -30.74 9.50 -30.54
C GLY A 690 -29.97 8.20 -30.71
N ILE A 691 -29.59 7.54 -29.61
CA ILE A 691 -28.91 6.25 -29.63
C ILE A 691 -29.98 5.16 -29.67
N GLU A 692 -30.06 4.43 -30.78
CA GLU A 692 -30.98 3.30 -30.92
C GLU A 692 -30.57 2.14 -30.00
N PHE A 693 -31.57 1.42 -29.47
CA PHE A 693 -31.31 0.30 -28.57
C PHE A 693 -30.69 -0.92 -29.25
N SER A 694 -30.91 -1.10 -30.55
CA SER A 694 -30.21 -2.07 -31.41
C SER A 694 -28.69 -2.08 -31.16
N LEU A 695 -28.06 -0.90 -31.24
CA LEU A 695 -26.62 -0.71 -31.00
C LEU A 695 -26.20 -1.06 -29.56
N ILE A 696 -27.11 -0.89 -28.60
CA ILE A 696 -26.90 -1.18 -27.18
C ILE A 696 -27.07 -2.69 -26.91
N GLU A 697 -28.00 -3.38 -27.60
CA GLU A 697 -28.20 -4.82 -27.51
C GLU A 697 -26.94 -5.60 -27.96
N GLU A 698 -26.39 -5.25 -29.13
CA GLU A 698 -25.26 -5.96 -29.75
C GLU A 698 -23.96 -5.87 -28.93
N HIS A 699 -23.77 -4.75 -28.22
CA HIS A 699 -22.50 -4.44 -27.55
C HIS A 699 -22.46 -4.81 -26.06
N LEU A 700 -23.55 -5.31 -25.48
CA LEU A 700 -23.66 -5.51 -24.02
C LEU A 700 -23.54 -6.95 -23.54
N VAL A 701 -22.51 -7.15 -22.72
CA VAL A 701 -22.36 -8.29 -21.80
C VAL A 701 -23.10 -7.92 -20.50
N TRP A 702 -24.44 -7.96 -20.59
CA TRP A 702 -25.41 -7.39 -19.64
C TRP A 702 -25.22 -7.82 -18.18
N ASN A 703 -24.73 -9.03 -17.95
CA ASN A 703 -24.45 -9.67 -16.65
C ASN A 703 -23.28 -9.02 -15.86
N SER A 704 -23.07 -7.71 -16.01
CA SER A 704 -22.08 -6.92 -15.27
C SER A 704 -22.36 -5.40 -15.19
N CYS A 705 -23.54 -4.94 -15.66
CA CYS A 705 -23.83 -3.50 -15.78
C CYS A 705 -24.49 -2.90 -14.53
N ASN A 706 -23.92 -1.80 -14.03
CA ASN A 706 -24.41 -1.03 -12.89
C ASN A 706 -24.85 0.36 -13.38
N TRP A 707 -26.16 0.60 -13.32
CA TRP A 707 -26.80 1.74 -13.97
C TRP A 707 -26.55 3.07 -13.25
N SER A 708 -26.51 3.06 -11.91
CA SER A 708 -26.08 4.21 -11.11
C SER A 708 -24.66 4.73 -11.49
N LYS A 709 -23.71 3.82 -11.79
CA LYS A 709 -22.38 4.21 -12.34
C LYS A 709 -22.46 4.76 -13.76
N ILE A 710 -23.27 4.17 -14.63
CA ILE A 710 -23.48 4.62 -16.01
C ILE A 710 -24.10 6.03 -16.01
N PHE A 711 -25.12 6.27 -15.19
CA PHE A 711 -25.74 7.57 -14.96
C PHE A 711 -24.75 8.61 -14.41
N SER A 712 -23.97 8.23 -13.39
CA SER A 712 -22.89 9.06 -12.84
C SER A 712 -21.84 9.43 -13.89
N PHE A 713 -21.60 8.55 -14.86
CA PHE A 713 -20.62 8.75 -15.92
C PHE A 713 -21.16 9.62 -17.08
N LEU A 714 -22.42 9.49 -17.47
CA LEU A 714 -23.11 10.43 -18.36
C LEU A 714 -23.13 11.86 -17.75
N SER A 715 -23.39 11.94 -16.44
CA SER A 715 -23.31 13.19 -15.68
C SER A 715 -21.90 13.79 -15.67
N LEU A 716 -20.85 12.95 -15.59
CA LEU A 716 -19.46 13.40 -15.71
C LEU A 716 -19.16 13.98 -17.10
N PHE A 717 -19.64 13.37 -18.19
CA PHE A 717 -19.42 13.90 -19.54
C PHE A 717 -20.03 15.29 -19.75
N ARG A 718 -21.23 15.55 -19.19
CA ARG A 718 -21.81 16.91 -19.15
C ARG A 718 -20.90 17.88 -18.40
N GLN A 719 -20.32 17.48 -17.27
CA GLN A 719 -19.34 18.30 -16.51
C GLN A 719 -17.98 18.48 -17.22
N ILE A 720 -17.59 17.57 -18.11
CA ILE A 720 -16.41 17.69 -18.99
C ILE A 720 -16.69 18.66 -20.16
N GLY A 721 -17.95 19.07 -20.36
CA GLY A 721 -18.35 20.05 -21.37
C GLY A 721 -18.63 19.42 -22.74
N PHE A 722 -19.11 18.18 -22.79
CA PHE A 722 -19.76 17.65 -23.99
C PHE A 722 -21.17 18.22 -24.13
N SER A 723 -21.60 18.52 -25.35
CA SER A 723 -23.03 18.65 -25.66
C SER A 723 -23.65 17.27 -25.89
N GLU A 724 -24.97 17.13 -25.69
CA GLU A 724 -25.69 15.87 -25.90
C GLU A 724 -25.47 15.30 -27.31
N LYS A 725 -25.41 16.16 -28.34
CA LYS A 725 -25.12 15.75 -29.73
C LYS A 725 -23.69 15.21 -29.89
N GLN A 726 -22.70 15.82 -29.24
CA GLN A 726 -21.30 15.36 -29.26
C GLN A 726 -21.14 14.05 -28.49
N LEU A 727 -21.77 13.94 -27.31
CA LEU A 727 -21.72 12.74 -26.47
C LEU A 727 -22.42 11.57 -27.16
N GLY A 728 -23.59 11.80 -27.75
CA GLY A 728 -24.30 10.83 -28.59
C GLY A 728 -23.44 10.32 -29.75
N GLY A 729 -22.79 11.22 -30.49
CA GLY A 729 -21.88 10.84 -31.57
C GLY A 729 -20.73 9.94 -31.11
N VAL A 730 -20.07 10.28 -30.00
CA VAL A 730 -18.97 9.49 -29.42
C VAL A 730 -19.45 8.12 -28.90
N ILE A 731 -20.62 8.06 -28.25
CA ILE A 731 -21.16 6.79 -27.76
C ILE A 731 -21.60 5.88 -28.92
N ARG A 732 -22.19 6.42 -30.00
CA ARG A 732 -22.49 5.62 -31.21
C ARG A 732 -21.24 5.05 -31.87
N GLN A 733 -20.15 5.82 -31.93
CA GLN A 733 -18.88 5.37 -32.52
C GLN A 733 -18.10 4.41 -31.61
N HIS A 734 -18.27 4.53 -30.28
CA HIS A 734 -17.57 3.72 -29.28
C HIS A 734 -18.45 3.38 -28.06
N PRO A 735 -19.44 2.48 -28.18
CA PRO A 735 -20.34 2.13 -27.06
C PRO A 735 -19.59 1.67 -25.81
N GLY A 736 -18.44 1.00 -26.01
CA GLY A 736 -17.54 0.57 -24.93
C GLY A 736 -17.02 1.69 -24.00
N LEU A 737 -17.04 2.96 -24.40
CA LEU A 737 -16.71 4.06 -23.47
C LEU A 737 -17.70 4.12 -22.30
N LEU A 738 -18.98 3.97 -22.58
CA LEU A 738 -20.05 3.96 -21.58
C LEU A 738 -20.22 2.57 -20.94
N LEU A 739 -20.16 1.53 -21.77
CA LEU A 739 -20.67 0.21 -21.43
C LEU A 739 -19.57 -0.74 -20.88
N GLU A 740 -18.30 -0.56 -21.26
CA GLU A 740 -17.22 -1.48 -20.84
C GLU A 740 -16.94 -1.38 -19.33
N ARG A 741 -17.43 -2.37 -18.58
CA ARG A 741 -17.46 -2.40 -17.11
C ARG A 741 -18.17 -1.18 -16.50
N SER A 742 -19.32 -0.76 -17.05
CA SER A 742 -20.10 0.37 -16.54
C SER A 742 -19.30 1.68 -16.46
N GLY A 743 -18.56 2.00 -17.52
CA GLY A 743 -17.72 3.20 -17.61
C GLY A 743 -16.39 3.16 -16.85
N ASP A 744 -16.11 2.14 -16.03
CA ASP A 744 -14.85 2.01 -15.25
C ASP A 744 -13.58 2.21 -16.09
N ARG A 745 -13.58 1.72 -17.33
CA ARG A 745 -12.43 1.83 -18.24
C ARG A 745 -12.24 3.23 -18.78
N ALA A 746 -13.32 3.93 -19.13
CA ALA A 746 -13.25 5.32 -19.57
C ALA A 746 -13.01 6.29 -18.40
N LEU A 747 -13.56 6.03 -17.21
CA LEU A 747 -13.20 6.70 -15.95
C LEU A 747 -11.70 6.55 -15.64
N THR A 748 -11.16 5.34 -15.77
CA THR A 748 -9.73 5.06 -15.60
C THR A 748 -8.88 5.83 -16.62
N LEU A 749 -9.36 5.96 -17.86
CA LEU A 749 -8.69 6.70 -18.93
C LEU A 749 -8.68 8.22 -18.69
N ILE A 750 -9.86 8.81 -18.41
CA ILE A 750 -10.00 10.23 -18.04
C ILE A 750 -9.11 10.53 -16.83
N GLY A 751 -9.15 9.68 -15.80
CA GLY A 751 -8.36 9.87 -14.60
C GLY A 751 -6.85 9.73 -14.81
N LEU A 752 -6.42 8.90 -15.76
CA LEU A 752 -5.03 8.80 -16.20
C LEU A 752 -4.57 10.11 -16.87
N LEU A 753 -5.35 10.63 -17.82
CA LEU A 753 -5.03 11.87 -18.56
C LEU A 753 -4.93 13.08 -17.61
N LEU A 754 -5.96 13.29 -16.76
CA LEU A 754 -5.97 14.36 -15.77
C LEU A 754 -4.76 14.27 -14.81
N LYS A 755 -4.33 13.05 -14.43
CA LYS A 755 -3.17 12.81 -13.56
C LYS A 755 -1.82 13.12 -14.20
N PHE A 756 -1.69 13.10 -15.53
CA PHE A 756 -0.54 13.64 -16.26
C PHE A 756 -0.69 15.14 -16.60
N GLY A 757 -1.76 15.79 -16.11
CA GLY A 757 -2.00 17.21 -16.28
C GLY A 757 -2.55 17.57 -17.65
N CYS A 758 -3.34 16.69 -18.28
CA CYS A 758 -4.28 17.12 -19.31
C CYS A 758 -5.43 17.91 -18.67
N THR A 759 -5.97 18.89 -19.38
CA THR A 759 -7.19 19.62 -19.02
C THR A 759 -8.45 18.83 -19.40
N MET A 760 -9.62 19.27 -18.92
CA MET A 760 -10.91 18.73 -19.37
C MET A 760 -11.11 18.92 -20.88
N ASN A 761 -10.67 20.05 -21.45
CA ASN A 761 -10.80 20.33 -22.88
C ASN A 761 -9.91 19.43 -23.75
N GLU A 762 -8.65 19.19 -23.35
CA GLU A 762 -7.78 18.21 -24.02
C GLU A 762 -8.33 16.79 -23.89
N THR A 763 -8.88 16.44 -22.71
CA THR A 763 -9.52 15.14 -22.46
C THR A 763 -10.76 14.94 -23.34
N ARG A 764 -11.63 15.97 -23.45
CA ARG A 764 -12.78 16.01 -24.37
C ARG A 764 -12.33 15.84 -25.82
N SER A 765 -11.30 16.58 -26.25
CA SER A 765 -10.75 16.49 -27.61
C SER A 765 -10.23 15.09 -27.93
N MET A 766 -9.52 14.45 -26.99
CA MET A 766 -9.01 13.08 -27.14
C MET A 766 -10.14 12.06 -27.29
N LEU A 767 -11.21 12.19 -26.49
CA LEU A 767 -12.37 11.30 -26.54
C LEU A 767 -13.28 11.53 -27.75
N LEU A 768 -13.30 12.75 -28.32
CA LEU A 768 -13.91 13.04 -29.63
C LEU A 768 -13.09 12.46 -30.81
N GLN A 769 -11.82 12.14 -30.58
CA GLN A 769 -10.89 11.55 -31.56
C GLN A 769 -10.46 10.13 -31.14
N PHE A 770 -11.32 9.42 -30.41
CA PHE A 770 -10.97 8.10 -29.88
C PHE A 770 -10.77 7.11 -31.04
N PRO A 771 -9.70 6.30 -31.04
CA PRO A 771 -9.47 5.34 -32.12
C PRO A 771 -10.39 4.13 -32.01
N GLN A 772 -10.63 3.44 -33.13
CA GLN A 772 -11.44 2.22 -33.17
C GLN A 772 -10.70 1.03 -32.52
N ILE A 773 -10.75 0.98 -31.18
CA ILE A 773 -10.10 -0.02 -30.32
C ILE A 773 -10.88 -0.15 -28.99
N GLN A 774 -10.84 -1.31 -28.35
CA GLN A 774 -11.44 -1.52 -27.03
C GLN A 774 -10.81 -0.61 -25.95
N VAL A 775 -11.61 -0.10 -25.02
CA VAL A 775 -11.18 0.93 -24.05
C VAL A 775 -10.18 0.38 -23.03
N ALA A 776 -10.40 -0.83 -22.49
CA ALA A 776 -9.35 -1.47 -21.67
C ALA A 776 -8.06 -1.73 -22.44
N LYS A 777 -8.13 -2.03 -23.75
CA LYS A 777 -6.95 -2.24 -24.59
C LYS A 777 -6.17 -0.95 -24.81
N PHE A 778 -6.86 0.18 -25.05
CA PHE A 778 -6.26 1.51 -25.10
C PHE A 778 -5.57 1.88 -23.77
N VAL A 779 -6.27 1.69 -22.65
CA VAL A 779 -5.74 1.96 -21.29
C VAL A 779 -4.53 1.07 -20.97
N LEU A 780 -4.54 -0.20 -21.38
CA LEU A 780 -3.42 -1.12 -21.22
C LEU A 780 -2.19 -0.68 -22.02
N ASN A 781 -2.38 -0.34 -23.30
CA ASN A 781 -1.32 0.17 -24.17
C ASN A 781 -0.70 1.46 -23.62
N LEU A 782 -1.53 2.43 -23.23
CA LEU A 782 -1.10 3.70 -22.66
C LEU A 782 -0.28 3.50 -21.37
N ARG A 783 -0.69 2.57 -20.50
CA ARG A 783 0.08 2.15 -19.32
C ARG A 783 1.42 1.49 -19.69
N GLN A 784 1.45 0.62 -20.70
CA GLN A 784 2.68 -0.03 -21.19
C GLN A 784 3.67 0.98 -21.79
N CYS A 785 3.18 1.95 -22.55
CA CYS A 785 3.97 3.08 -23.06
C CYS A 785 4.56 3.92 -21.92
N VAL A 786 3.76 4.30 -20.93
CA VAL A 786 4.24 5.03 -19.73
C VAL A 786 5.29 4.21 -18.96
N GLN A 787 5.10 2.90 -18.82
CA GLN A 787 6.08 2.02 -18.16
C GLN A 787 7.41 1.97 -18.93
N PHE A 788 7.35 1.80 -20.26
CA PHE A 788 8.52 1.81 -21.14
C PHE A 788 9.31 3.12 -21.02
N LEU A 789 8.64 4.28 -21.05
CA LEU A 789 9.29 5.59 -20.86
C LEU A 789 9.95 5.73 -19.48
N HIS A 790 9.35 5.17 -18.43
CA HIS A 790 9.99 5.13 -17.11
C HIS A 790 11.20 4.17 -17.07
N GLU A 791 11.13 2.99 -17.70
CA GLU A 791 12.21 1.99 -17.69
C GLU A 791 13.47 2.46 -18.41
N ILE A 792 13.34 3.33 -19.42
CA ILE A 792 14.46 4.04 -20.08
C ILE A 792 14.98 5.26 -19.29
N GLU A 793 14.50 5.47 -18.06
CA GLU A 793 14.92 6.51 -17.11
C GLU A 793 14.60 7.97 -17.54
N MET A 794 13.52 8.15 -18.33
CA MET A 794 12.98 9.48 -18.63
C MET A 794 12.38 10.14 -17.38
N ASP A 795 12.44 11.48 -17.27
CA ASP A 795 11.83 12.18 -16.13
C ASP A 795 10.29 12.27 -16.25
N MET A 796 9.63 12.31 -15.09
CA MET A 796 8.16 12.32 -14.99
C MET A 796 7.50 13.57 -15.57
N GLU A 797 8.16 14.73 -15.53
CA GLU A 797 7.64 15.96 -16.15
C GLU A 797 7.56 15.78 -17.68
N GLU A 798 8.57 15.13 -18.27
CA GLU A 798 8.64 14.87 -19.70
C GLU A 798 7.71 13.74 -20.16
N ILE A 799 7.59 12.66 -19.37
CA ILE A 799 6.56 11.62 -19.60
C ILE A 799 5.17 12.27 -19.61
N GLY A 800 4.90 13.23 -18.72
CA GLY A 800 3.65 13.98 -18.70
C GLY A 800 3.43 14.84 -19.97
N ASN A 801 4.48 15.46 -20.50
CA ASN A 801 4.41 16.20 -21.76
C ASN A 801 4.08 15.28 -22.94
N ILE A 802 4.80 14.17 -23.08
CA ILE A 802 4.57 13.21 -24.18
C ILE A 802 3.17 12.60 -24.09
N VAL A 803 2.67 12.27 -22.89
CA VAL A 803 1.30 11.76 -22.68
C VAL A 803 0.24 12.82 -23.02
N ARG A 804 0.48 14.10 -22.74
CA ARG A 804 -0.46 15.19 -23.06
C ARG A 804 -0.52 15.50 -24.55
N SER A 805 0.63 15.57 -25.22
CA SER A 805 0.71 15.87 -26.66
C SER A 805 0.35 14.69 -27.56
N HIS A 806 0.52 13.45 -27.11
CA HIS A 806 0.36 12.24 -27.94
C HIS A 806 -0.47 11.09 -27.32
N PRO A 807 -1.60 11.35 -26.62
CA PRO A 807 -2.34 10.30 -25.91
C PRO A 807 -2.89 9.20 -26.83
N ILE A 808 -3.44 9.57 -27.99
CA ILE A 808 -3.99 8.65 -28.99
C ILE A 808 -2.91 7.70 -29.52
N LEU A 809 -1.71 8.23 -29.81
CA LEU A 809 -0.55 7.46 -30.26
C LEU A 809 -0.16 6.39 -29.24
N LEU A 810 0.03 6.79 -27.98
CA LEU A 810 0.48 5.90 -26.91
C LEU A 810 -0.58 4.84 -26.53
N GLY A 811 -1.87 5.18 -26.60
CA GLY A 811 -2.97 4.23 -26.37
C GLY A 811 -3.25 3.30 -27.55
N SER A 812 -2.91 3.70 -28.78
CA SER A 812 -3.04 2.81 -29.95
C SER A 812 -1.87 1.82 -30.07
N CYS A 813 -0.66 2.22 -29.69
CA CYS A 813 0.55 1.40 -29.84
C CYS A 813 0.64 0.28 -28.79
N THR A 814 0.63 -0.99 -29.22
CA THR A 814 1.08 -2.11 -28.37
C THR A 814 2.57 -2.35 -28.56
N LEU A 815 3.41 -1.90 -27.63
CA LEU A 815 4.87 -1.98 -27.77
C LEU A 815 5.44 -3.39 -27.61
N LYS A 816 6.60 -3.63 -28.24
CA LYS A 816 7.48 -4.77 -27.92
C LYS A 816 8.13 -4.56 -26.53
N LYS A 817 8.59 -5.65 -25.89
CA LYS A 817 9.29 -5.59 -24.59
C LYS A 817 10.55 -4.71 -24.63
N THR A 818 10.79 -3.97 -23.55
CA THR A 818 11.88 -3.00 -23.40
C THR A 818 13.26 -3.60 -23.69
N ASP A 819 13.57 -4.79 -23.17
CA ASP A 819 14.84 -5.49 -23.41
C ASP A 819 15.04 -5.84 -24.89
N SER A 820 13.98 -6.31 -25.55
CA SER A 820 13.98 -6.58 -26.99
C SER A 820 14.21 -5.31 -27.81
N LEU A 821 13.66 -4.16 -27.36
CA LEU A 821 13.90 -2.88 -28.01
C LEU A 821 15.33 -2.37 -27.84
N PHE A 822 15.96 -2.53 -26.66
CA PHE A 822 17.38 -2.18 -26.51
C PHE A 822 18.29 -2.96 -27.49
N VAL A 823 18.03 -4.26 -27.68
CA VAL A 823 18.77 -5.10 -28.62
C VAL A 823 18.49 -4.71 -30.08
N LEU A 824 17.22 -4.56 -30.47
CA LEU A 824 16.83 -4.24 -31.86
C LEU A 824 17.27 -2.83 -32.29
N LEU A 825 17.16 -1.84 -31.39
CA LEU A 825 17.55 -0.45 -31.64
C LEU A 825 19.07 -0.23 -31.53
N ASN A 826 19.79 -1.16 -30.90
CA ASN A 826 21.21 -1.06 -30.52
C ASN A 826 21.51 0.26 -29.80
N ALA A 827 20.77 0.53 -28.72
CA ALA A 827 20.81 1.78 -27.98
C ALA A 827 20.60 1.57 -26.47
N GLY A 828 21.46 2.18 -25.66
CA GLY A 828 21.27 2.25 -24.21
C GLY A 828 20.26 3.34 -23.81
N LYS A 829 19.64 3.15 -22.64
CA LYS A 829 18.59 3.99 -22.03
C LYS A 829 18.65 5.48 -22.38
N LYS A 830 19.76 6.16 -22.05
CA LYS A 830 19.92 7.61 -22.25
C LYS A 830 19.77 8.06 -23.70
N ARG A 831 20.32 7.31 -24.67
CA ARG A 831 20.22 7.62 -26.10
C ARG A 831 18.80 7.39 -26.61
N LEU A 832 18.12 6.34 -26.13
CA LEU A 832 16.73 6.06 -26.46
C LEU A 832 15.79 7.13 -25.87
N CYS A 833 15.99 7.51 -24.60
CA CYS A 833 15.28 8.61 -23.94
C CYS A 833 15.40 9.91 -24.75
N LYS A 834 16.63 10.35 -25.07
CA LYS A 834 16.86 11.57 -25.86
C LYS A 834 16.16 11.51 -27.23
N TYR A 835 16.32 10.40 -27.96
CA TYR A 835 15.71 10.23 -29.28
C TYR A 835 14.18 10.31 -29.25
N ILE A 836 13.54 9.81 -28.18
CA ILE A 836 12.09 9.90 -27.98
C ILE A 836 11.63 11.32 -27.60
N GLN A 837 12.41 12.05 -26.80
CA GLN A 837 12.12 13.46 -26.49
C GLN A 837 12.11 14.31 -27.75
N GLU A 838 13.08 14.07 -28.64
CA GLU A 838 13.18 14.74 -29.93
C GLU A 838 12.13 14.24 -30.95
N ASN A 839 11.72 12.96 -30.88
CA ASN A 839 10.84 12.33 -31.87
C ASN A 839 9.78 11.38 -31.26
N PRO A 840 8.77 11.86 -30.51
CA PRO A 840 7.78 10.98 -29.85
C PRO A 840 6.99 10.09 -30.82
N GLN A 841 6.79 10.54 -32.06
CA GLN A 841 6.07 9.84 -33.12
C GLN A 841 6.74 8.53 -33.57
N GLU A 842 8.04 8.33 -33.30
CA GLU A 842 8.76 7.12 -33.69
C GLU A 842 8.34 5.88 -32.90
N ILE A 843 7.72 6.05 -31.73
CA ILE A 843 7.21 4.99 -30.86
C ILE A 843 6.32 3.99 -31.63
N LYS A 844 5.52 4.45 -32.61
CA LYS A 844 4.66 3.56 -33.43
C LYS A 844 5.45 2.57 -34.28
N LYS A 845 6.69 2.89 -34.68
CA LYS A 845 7.56 1.98 -35.44
C LYS A 845 8.11 0.84 -34.58
N TRP A 846 7.87 0.86 -33.26
CA TRP A 846 8.34 -0.14 -32.29
C TRP A 846 7.22 -1.02 -31.72
N ALA A 847 6.02 -0.95 -32.29
CA ALA A 847 4.89 -1.80 -31.94
C ALA A 847 5.11 -3.29 -32.29
N LEU A 848 4.27 -4.17 -31.74
CA LEU A 848 4.13 -5.54 -32.24
C LEU A 848 3.67 -5.51 -33.71
N GLY A 849 4.07 -6.53 -34.49
CA GLY A 849 3.90 -6.55 -35.95
C GLY A 849 4.96 -5.76 -36.76
N THR A 850 5.50 -4.64 -36.25
CA THR A 850 6.44 -3.81 -37.04
C THR A 850 7.87 -4.37 -37.11
N ARG A 851 8.58 -4.06 -38.22
CA ARG A 851 10.02 -4.30 -38.39
C ARG A 851 10.83 -3.13 -37.81
N VAL A 852 11.49 -3.35 -36.67
CA VAL A 852 12.32 -2.34 -36.00
C VAL A 852 13.71 -2.27 -36.65
N ARG A 853 14.16 -1.05 -37.01
CA ARG A 853 15.51 -0.76 -37.51
C ARG A 853 16.37 -0.17 -36.38
N ARG A 854 17.70 -0.34 -36.46
CA ARG A 854 18.67 0.26 -35.52
C ARG A 854 18.61 1.79 -35.59
N LEU A 855 18.85 2.48 -34.46
CA LEU A 855 18.91 3.94 -34.43
C LEU A 855 20.18 4.48 -35.14
N PRO A 856 20.13 5.63 -35.85
CA PRO A 856 21.28 6.24 -36.53
C PRO A 856 22.47 6.51 -35.60
N SER A 857 23.70 6.33 -36.09
CA SER A 857 24.94 6.49 -35.30
C SER A 857 25.07 7.90 -34.74
N SER A 858 25.37 8.01 -33.44
CA SER A 858 25.28 9.28 -32.70
C SER A 858 26.51 10.19 -32.83
N GLY A 859 27.51 9.84 -33.65
CA GLY A 859 28.83 10.51 -33.73
C GLY A 859 29.71 10.42 -32.47
N GLU A 860 29.15 9.95 -31.34
CA GLU A 860 29.83 9.90 -30.03
C GLU A 860 31.05 8.96 -30.01
N LYS A 861 31.05 7.88 -30.81
CA LYS A 861 32.17 6.92 -30.86
C LYS A 861 33.35 7.53 -31.61
N GLU A 862 33.08 8.16 -32.74
CA GLU A 862 34.03 8.89 -33.57
C GLU A 862 34.63 10.05 -32.76
N ARG A 863 33.77 10.86 -32.12
CA ARG A 863 34.17 11.97 -31.25
C ARG A 863 34.98 11.51 -30.03
N SER A 864 34.62 10.40 -29.39
CA SER A 864 35.40 9.84 -28.27
C SER A 864 36.75 9.26 -28.72
N LYS A 865 36.85 8.70 -29.94
CA LYS A 865 38.13 8.26 -30.52
C LYS A 865 39.02 9.47 -30.81
N MET A 866 38.48 10.49 -31.48
CA MET A 866 39.16 11.75 -31.78
C MET A 866 39.69 12.45 -30.51
N LEU A 867 38.87 12.58 -29.46
CA LEU A 867 39.30 13.17 -28.20
C LEU A 867 40.39 12.35 -27.48
N LYS A 868 40.37 11.01 -27.61
CA LYS A 868 41.44 10.15 -27.07
C LYS A 868 42.75 10.31 -27.86
N SER A 869 42.68 10.42 -29.20
CA SER A 869 43.85 10.73 -30.02
C SER A 869 44.43 12.11 -29.66
N LYS A 870 43.61 13.16 -29.62
CA LYS A 870 44.05 14.52 -29.27
C LYS A 870 44.70 14.59 -27.87
N PHE A 871 44.19 13.83 -26.89
CA PHE A 871 44.83 13.71 -25.58
C PHE A 871 46.25 13.13 -25.68
N LEU A 872 46.48 12.09 -26.49
CA LEU A 872 47.82 11.52 -26.67
C LEU A 872 48.76 12.45 -27.45
N LEU A 873 48.27 13.16 -28.47
CA LEU A 873 49.05 14.20 -29.15
C LEU A 873 49.46 15.33 -28.18
N ASN A 874 48.60 15.71 -27.24
CA ASN A 874 48.91 16.69 -26.18
C ASN A 874 49.96 16.20 -25.15
N LEU A 875 50.23 14.89 -25.09
CA LEU A 875 51.36 14.26 -24.36
C LEU A 875 52.58 14.05 -25.26
N GLY A 876 52.54 14.54 -26.51
CA GLY A 876 53.60 14.43 -27.51
C GLY A 876 53.83 13.01 -28.04
N PHE A 877 52.83 12.12 -28.01
CA PHE A 877 52.89 10.91 -28.85
C PHE A 877 52.81 11.32 -30.32
N VAL A 878 53.68 10.77 -31.17
CA VAL A 878 53.63 11.01 -32.62
C VAL A 878 52.41 10.30 -33.23
N GLU A 879 51.67 10.99 -34.11
CA GLU A 879 50.46 10.44 -34.73
C GLU A 879 50.76 9.18 -35.55
N ASN A 880 49.86 8.19 -35.50
CA ASN A 880 49.97 6.88 -36.16
C ASN A 880 51.23 6.05 -35.79
N SER A 881 52.04 6.48 -34.83
CA SER A 881 53.21 5.73 -34.36
C SER A 881 52.83 4.40 -33.69
N LYS A 882 53.73 3.42 -33.77
CA LYS A 882 53.61 2.13 -33.04
C LYS A 882 53.47 2.32 -31.53
N GLU A 883 53.94 3.44 -30.99
CA GLU A 883 53.84 3.81 -29.57
C GLU A 883 52.47 4.37 -29.22
N MET A 884 51.94 5.28 -30.04
CA MET A 884 50.55 5.76 -29.91
C MET A 884 49.57 4.60 -30.03
N GLU A 885 49.81 3.66 -30.95
CA GLU A 885 48.95 2.49 -31.14
C GLU A 885 48.99 1.53 -29.93
N LYS A 886 50.18 1.29 -29.35
CA LYS A 886 50.34 0.58 -28.06
C LYS A 886 49.60 1.32 -26.93
N ALA A 887 49.77 2.64 -26.79
CA ALA A 887 49.10 3.44 -25.77
C ALA A 887 47.58 3.41 -25.92
N LEU A 888 47.06 3.52 -27.14
CA LEU A 888 45.63 3.41 -27.45
C LEU A 888 45.03 2.06 -27.05
N LYS A 889 45.80 0.96 -27.18
CA LYS A 889 45.42 -0.40 -26.73
C LYS A 889 45.49 -0.56 -25.20
N LEU A 890 46.44 0.10 -24.52
CA LEU A 890 46.68 -0.04 -23.07
C LEU A 890 45.82 0.87 -22.19
N ILE A 891 45.44 2.06 -22.66
CA ILE A 891 44.70 3.08 -21.89
C ILE A 891 43.18 2.91 -22.03
N ARG A 892 42.41 3.04 -20.95
CA ARG A 892 40.95 2.93 -20.88
C ARG A 892 40.29 4.22 -20.37
N GLY A 893 39.33 4.75 -21.11
CA GLY A 893 38.56 5.95 -20.78
C GLY A 893 38.34 6.85 -22.00
N SER A 894 37.42 7.81 -21.89
CA SER A 894 37.28 8.92 -22.85
C SER A 894 38.38 9.98 -22.65
N GLY A 895 38.66 10.79 -23.67
CA GLY A 895 39.71 11.82 -23.59
C GLY A 895 39.55 12.81 -22.42
N GLY A 896 38.30 13.14 -22.04
CA GLY A 896 38.03 14.00 -20.89
C GLY A 896 38.32 13.35 -19.54
N GLU A 897 38.02 12.05 -19.37
CA GLU A 897 38.40 11.31 -18.17
C GLU A 897 39.93 11.18 -18.03
N LEU A 898 40.62 11.00 -19.14
CA LEU A 898 42.08 10.89 -19.17
C LEU A 898 42.73 12.24 -18.82
N GLN A 899 42.16 13.35 -19.30
CA GLN A 899 42.58 14.69 -18.88
C GLN A 899 42.31 14.93 -17.39
N GLU A 900 41.16 14.54 -16.83
CA GLU A 900 40.92 14.69 -15.38
C GLU A 900 41.94 13.89 -14.54
N ARG A 901 42.32 12.69 -14.99
CA ARG A 901 43.35 11.85 -14.34
C ARG A 901 44.75 12.44 -14.49
N PHE A 902 45.06 13.07 -15.62
CA PHE A 902 46.31 13.83 -15.83
C PHE A 902 46.39 15.04 -14.88
N ASP A 903 45.35 15.89 -14.91
CA ASP A 903 45.25 17.10 -14.09
C ASP A 903 45.33 16.78 -12.60
N CYS A 904 44.78 15.64 -12.17
CA CYS A 904 44.87 15.13 -10.80
C CYS A 904 46.30 14.90 -10.32
N ILE A 905 47.18 14.42 -11.21
CA ILE A 905 48.58 14.14 -10.87
C ILE A 905 49.39 15.45 -10.87
N VAL A 906 49.19 16.33 -11.85
CA VAL A 906 49.84 17.66 -11.87
C VAL A 906 49.45 18.49 -10.65
N LYS A 907 48.17 18.48 -10.26
CA LYS A 907 47.67 19.18 -9.05
C LYS A 907 48.20 18.63 -7.73
N ALA A 908 48.88 17.47 -7.73
CA ALA A 908 49.60 16.96 -6.56
C ALA A 908 51.01 17.57 -6.38
N GLY A 909 51.46 18.45 -7.29
CA GLY A 909 52.75 19.14 -7.20
C GLY A 909 53.87 18.53 -8.06
N LEU A 910 53.54 17.83 -9.14
CA LEU A 910 54.51 17.38 -10.15
C LEU A 910 54.48 18.30 -11.38
N ASP A 911 55.65 18.52 -11.99
CA ASP A 911 55.70 19.30 -13.24
C ASP A 911 54.97 18.59 -14.38
N ARG A 912 54.42 19.38 -15.31
CA ARG A 912 53.69 18.87 -16.46
C ARG A 912 54.55 17.98 -17.36
N LYS A 913 55.86 18.23 -17.48
CA LYS A 913 56.79 17.39 -18.28
C LYS A 913 56.99 16.03 -17.63
N ASP A 914 57.26 16.00 -16.32
CA ASP A 914 57.44 14.76 -15.55
C ASP A 914 56.21 13.86 -15.64
N VAL A 915 55.01 14.44 -15.55
CA VAL A 915 53.75 13.69 -15.69
C VAL A 915 53.56 13.17 -17.11
N CYS A 916 53.98 13.89 -18.15
CA CYS A 916 53.99 13.39 -19.53
C CYS A 916 54.92 12.17 -19.70
N GLU A 917 56.17 12.25 -19.25
CA GLU A 917 57.12 11.13 -19.33
C GLU A 917 56.70 9.93 -18.48
N MET A 918 56.20 10.18 -17.26
CA MET A 918 55.62 9.16 -16.40
C MET A 918 54.49 8.38 -17.09
N ILE A 919 53.66 9.05 -17.91
CA ILE A 919 52.59 8.42 -18.69
C ILE A 919 53.12 7.72 -19.95
N ARG A 920 54.17 8.22 -20.59
CA ARG A 920 54.85 7.54 -21.71
C ARG A 920 55.45 6.20 -21.25
N VAL A 921 56.17 6.21 -20.13
CA VAL A 921 56.81 5.02 -19.52
C VAL A 921 55.78 4.03 -18.95
N TYR A 922 54.72 4.51 -18.28
CA TYR A 922 53.69 3.61 -17.72
C TYR A 922 52.24 4.08 -17.98
N PRO A 923 51.72 3.96 -19.23
CA PRO A 923 50.40 4.45 -19.61
C PRO A 923 49.23 3.92 -18.76
N LYS A 924 49.42 2.75 -18.12
CA LYS A 924 48.42 2.08 -17.28
C LYS A 924 48.10 2.84 -15.98
N ILE A 925 48.85 3.87 -15.57
CA ILE A 925 48.46 4.70 -14.42
C ILE A 925 47.12 5.42 -14.68
N LEU A 926 46.85 5.82 -15.92
CA LEU A 926 45.59 6.45 -16.32
C LEU A 926 44.38 5.48 -16.34
N ASN A 927 44.57 4.19 -16.06
CA ASN A 927 43.48 3.23 -15.90
C ASN A 927 42.91 3.20 -14.46
N GLN A 928 43.47 3.98 -13.53
CA GLN A 928 42.92 4.18 -12.19
C GLN A 928 41.76 5.20 -12.21
N THR A 929 40.90 5.19 -11.19
CA THR A 929 39.98 6.31 -10.94
C THR A 929 40.71 7.45 -10.25
N LYS A 930 40.22 8.69 -10.42
CA LYS A 930 40.76 9.90 -9.78
C LYS A 930 40.97 9.72 -8.26
N GLY A 931 39.92 9.34 -7.53
CA GLY A 931 40.02 9.08 -6.09
C GLY A 931 41.04 8.00 -5.72
N ALA A 932 41.25 6.98 -6.56
CA ALA A 932 42.30 5.98 -6.34
C ALA A 932 43.71 6.49 -6.63
N ILE A 933 43.87 7.54 -7.46
CA ILE A 933 45.14 8.26 -7.62
C ILE A 933 45.37 9.14 -6.39
N GLU A 934 44.39 9.97 -6.04
CA GLU A 934 44.40 10.88 -4.88
C GLU A 934 44.78 10.12 -3.58
N THR A 935 44.09 9.02 -3.26
CA THR A 935 44.38 8.20 -2.06
C THR A 935 45.77 7.54 -2.07
N LYS A 936 46.32 7.18 -3.24
CA LYS A 936 47.66 6.57 -3.32
C LYS A 936 48.75 7.62 -3.14
N ILE A 937 48.57 8.80 -3.72
CA ILE A 937 49.47 9.95 -3.58
C ILE A 937 49.48 10.43 -2.12
N ASP A 938 48.31 10.61 -1.52
CA ASP A 938 48.17 10.94 -0.09
C ASP A 938 48.90 9.91 0.79
N PHE A 939 48.72 8.61 0.53
CA PHE A 939 49.44 7.56 1.26
C PHE A 939 50.96 7.58 1.00
N LEU A 940 51.44 8.02 -0.17
CA LEU A 940 52.88 8.13 -0.44
C LEU A 940 53.52 9.27 0.36
N VAL A 941 52.89 10.45 0.32
CA VAL A 941 53.43 11.69 0.91
C VAL A 941 53.14 11.76 2.40
N ASN A 942 51.86 11.71 2.78
CA ASN A 942 51.43 11.86 4.17
C ASN A 942 51.46 10.54 4.95
N GLY A 943 51.30 9.40 4.27
CA GLY A 943 51.28 8.08 4.90
C GLY A 943 52.64 7.40 5.03
N LEU A 944 53.62 7.74 4.17
CA LEU A 944 54.95 7.13 4.13
C LEU A 944 56.11 8.14 4.15
N GLY A 945 55.84 9.45 4.11
CA GLY A 945 56.85 10.51 4.21
C GLY A 945 57.70 10.73 2.95
N TYR A 946 57.39 10.09 1.82
CA TYR A 946 58.17 10.25 0.58
C TYR A 946 57.81 11.56 -0.14
N PRO A 947 58.80 12.30 -0.68
CA PRO A 947 58.52 13.47 -1.52
C PRO A 947 57.81 13.04 -2.81
N ILE A 948 56.92 13.90 -3.33
CA ILE A 948 56.08 13.59 -4.49
C ILE A 948 56.90 13.20 -5.74
N SER A 949 58.11 13.75 -5.89
CA SER A 949 59.07 13.42 -6.97
C SER A 949 59.45 11.93 -7.02
N SER A 950 59.35 11.19 -5.91
CA SER A 950 59.53 9.72 -5.87
C SER A 950 58.60 8.99 -6.84
N LEU A 951 57.46 9.59 -7.18
CA LEU A 951 56.49 9.03 -8.11
C LEU A 951 56.98 9.03 -9.57
N VAL A 952 57.82 10.00 -9.94
CA VAL A 952 58.46 10.08 -11.27
C VAL A 952 59.48 8.95 -11.44
N ILE A 953 60.20 8.63 -10.37
CA ILE A 953 61.18 7.53 -10.32
C ILE A 953 60.47 6.16 -10.30
N PHE A 954 59.30 6.05 -9.67
CA PHE A 954 58.52 4.81 -9.61
C PHE A 954 57.05 4.96 -10.07
N PRO A 955 56.79 5.22 -11.37
CA PRO A 955 55.44 5.45 -11.93
C PRO A 955 54.42 4.36 -11.58
N SER A 956 54.87 3.10 -11.61
CA SER A 956 54.00 1.95 -11.38
C SER A 956 53.46 1.85 -9.94
N TYR A 957 53.93 2.69 -9.00
CA TYR A 957 53.33 2.86 -7.68
C TYR A 957 51.81 3.07 -7.76
N LEU A 958 51.33 3.94 -8.69
CA LEU A 958 49.90 4.19 -8.88
C LEU A 958 49.10 2.97 -9.38
N TYR A 959 49.76 1.92 -9.87
CA TYR A 959 49.09 0.68 -10.28
C TYR A 959 48.74 -0.22 -9.08
N PHE A 960 49.56 -0.23 -8.02
CA PHE A 960 49.38 -1.10 -6.85
C PHE A 960 48.27 -0.61 -5.90
N THR A 961 47.82 -1.46 -4.98
CA THR A 961 46.79 -1.10 -3.98
C THR A 961 47.45 -0.68 -2.65
N VAL A 962 46.85 0.28 -1.95
CA VAL A 962 47.36 0.77 -0.64
C VAL A 962 47.50 -0.39 0.37
N GLN A 963 46.54 -1.32 0.41
CA GLN A 963 46.63 -2.55 1.23
C GLN A 963 47.88 -3.37 0.91
N ARG A 964 48.23 -3.59 -0.38
CA ARG A 964 49.44 -4.33 -0.78
C ARG A 964 50.72 -3.59 -0.36
N ILE A 965 50.72 -2.26 -0.46
CA ILE A 965 51.87 -1.43 -0.09
C ILE A 965 52.07 -1.49 1.42
N LYS A 966 51.04 -1.17 2.21
CA LYS A 966 51.08 -1.22 3.68
C LYS A 966 51.50 -2.59 4.19
N LEU A 967 50.85 -3.67 3.73
CA LEU A 967 51.14 -5.04 4.16
C LEU A 967 52.62 -5.43 3.93
N ARG A 968 53.21 -5.01 2.80
CA ARG A 968 54.62 -5.30 2.49
C ARG A 968 55.59 -4.49 3.35
N LEU A 969 55.30 -3.21 3.57
CA LEU A 969 56.14 -2.34 4.40
C LEU A 969 56.06 -2.73 5.88
N SER A 970 54.88 -3.07 6.41
CA SER A 970 54.74 -3.61 7.77
C SER A 970 55.51 -4.92 7.97
N MET A 971 55.48 -5.83 6.99
CA MET A 971 56.26 -7.06 7.04
C MET A 971 57.78 -6.80 6.94
N PHE A 972 58.20 -5.83 6.13
CA PHE A 972 59.61 -5.52 5.95
C PHE A 972 60.21 -4.78 7.16
N SER A 973 59.46 -3.84 7.76
CA SER A 973 59.79 -3.24 9.05
C SER A 973 60.01 -4.33 10.10
N TRP A 974 59.04 -5.23 10.28
CA TRP A 974 59.15 -6.32 11.24
C TRP A 974 60.37 -7.24 10.98
N LEU A 975 60.77 -7.45 9.72
CA LEU A 975 62.00 -8.21 9.41
C LEU A 975 63.28 -7.44 9.80
N ILE A 976 63.29 -6.10 9.71
CA ILE A 976 64.39 -5.26 10.23
C ILE A 976 64.39 -5.29 11.76
N ASP A 977 63.22 -5.16 12.40
CA ASP A 977 63.01 -5.21 13.85
C ASP A 977 63.42 -6.56 14.48
N GLN A 978 63.64 -7.60 13.68
CA GLN A 978 64.13 -8.93 14.08
C GLN A 978 65.54 -9.25 13.53
N GLY A 979 66.25 -8.27 12.95
CA GLY A 979 67.58 -8.45 12.38
C GLY A 979 67.66 -9.33 11.12
N ALA A 980 66.52 -9.71 10.54
CA ALA A 980 66.41 -10.62 9.39
C ALA A 980 66.46 -9.92 8.01
N ALA A 981 66.53 -8.58 7.99
CA ALA A 981 66.66 -7.77 6.79
C ALA A 981 67.46 -6.48 7.02
N GLU A 982 68.21 -6.06 6.00
CA GLU A 982 68.95 -4.79 5.97
C GLU A 982 68.04 -3.59 5.68
N SER A 983 68.36 -2.44 6.27
CA SER A 983 67.49 -1.25 6.25
C SER A 983 67.40 -0.51 4.90
N MET A 984 68.23 -0.83 3.89
CA MET A 984 68.45 0.05 2.72
C MET A 984 67.77 -0.40 1.40
N LEU A 985 66.64 -1.11 1.45
CA LEU A 985 65.93 -1.51 0.23
C LEU A 985 64.97 -0.43 -0.32
N ALA A 986 65.14 -0.09 -1.60
CA ALA A 986 64.30 0.85 -2.31
C ALA A 986 62.81 0.42 -2.37
N LEU A 987 61.92 1.41 -2.24
CA LEU A 987 60.46 1.24 -2.24
C LEU A 987 59.93 0.49 -3.47
N SER A 988 60.54 0.73 -4.64
CA SER A 988 60.23 0.08 -5.91
C SER A 988 60.48 -1.43 -5.87
N THR A 989 61.61 -1.86 -5.30
CA THR A 989 62.01 -3.28 -5.15
C THR A 989 61.02 -4.05 -4.28
N LEU A 990 60.61 -3.47 -3.14
CA LEU A 990 59.67 -4.07 -2.20
C LEU A 990 58.25 -4.16 -2.78
N ILE A 991 57.75 -3.11 -3.45
CA ILE A 991 56.36 -3.07 -3.94
C ILE A 991 56.17 -3.82 -5.26
N SER A 992 57.13 -3.78 -6.19
CA SER A 992 56.93 -4.28 -7.56
C SER A 992 56.88 -5.80 -7.68
N CYS A 993 57.74 -6.52 -6.95
CA CYS A 993 57.94 -7.97 -7.11
C CYS A 993 56.65 -8.82 -6.91
N SER A 994 56.57 -10.01 -7.50
CA SER A 994 55.37 -10.86 -7.45
C SER A 994 55.02 -11.30 -6.02
N HIS A 995 53.81 -11.84 -5.78
CA HIS A 995 53.44 -12.33 -4.45
C HIS A 995 54.29 -13.53 -4.01
N LYS A 996 54.54 -14.48 -4.93
CA LYS A 996 55.44 -15.62 -4.71
C LYS A 996 56.87 -15.17 -4.35
N VAL A 997 57.44 -14.27 -5.17
CA VAL A 997 58.82 -13.76 -4.98
C VAL A 997 58.97 -13.00 -3.67
N PHE A 998 57.97 -12.20 -3.26
CA PHE A 998 58.04 -11.48 -1.97
C PHE A 998 58.01 -12.45 -0.78
N ILE A 999 57.21 -13.51 -0.85
CA ILE A 999 57.18 -14.53 0.22
C ILE A 999 58.53 -15.25 0.28
N GLN A 1000 59.02 -15.75 -0.86
CA GLN A 1000 60.29 -16.49 -0.93
C GLN A 1000 61.51 -15.65 -0.51
N ARG A 1001 61.59 -14.37 -0.92
CA ARG A 1001 62.78 -13.53 -0.66
C ARG A 1001 62.79 -12.82 0.69
N TYR A 1002 61.63 -12.60 1.32
CA TYR A 1002 61.51 -11.81 2.55
C TYR A 1002 60.77 -12.57 3.66
N VAL A 1003 59.52 -12.98 3.43
CA VAL A 1003 58.68 -13.62 4.48
C VAL A 1003 59.32 -14.89 5.02
N ASN A 1004 59.95 -15.69 4.15
CA ASN A 1004 60.59 -16.95 4.51
C ASN A 1004 62.01 -16.80 5.08
N ARG A 1005 62.55 -15.58 5.24
CA ARG A 1005 63.88 -15.38 5.87
C ARG A 1005 63.89 -15.67 7.36
N HIS A 1006 62.73 -15.59 8.02
CA HIS A 1006 62.59 -15.80 9.46
C HIS A 1006 61.57 -16.91 9.73
N PRO A 1007 61.83 -17.89 10.63
CA PRO A 1007 60.91 -19.03 10.87
C PRO A 1007 59.48 -18.63 11.22
N ALA A 1008 59.29 -17.58 12.05
CA ALA A 1008 57.97 -17.06 12.40
C ALA A 1008 57.32 -16.18 11.31
N GLY A 1009 58.06 -15.80 10.26
CA GLY A 1009 57.64 -14.84 9.25
C GLY A 1009 56.34 -15.20 8.50
N PRO A 1010 56.12 -16.46 8.07
CA PRO A 1010 54.86 -16.87 7.44
C PRO A 1010 53.62 -16.66 8.32
N GLN A 1011 53.75 -16.82 9.64
CA GLN A 1011 52.64 -16.61 10.59
C GLN A 1011 52.36 -15.12 10.80
N ILE A 1012 53.41 -14.29 10.97
CA ILE A 1012 53.28 -12.84 11.08
C ILE A 1012 52.68 -12.23 9.81
N TRP A 1013 53.07 -12.73 8.63
CA TRP A 1013 52.49 -12.33 7.35
C TRP A 1013 50.98 -12.60 7.26
N GLN A 1014 50.49 -13.72 7.80
CA GLN A 1014 49.05 -14.00 7.85
C GLN A 1014 48.32 -13.11 8.86
N ASN A 1015 48.95 -12.79 9.99
CA ASN A 1015 48.37 -11.88 11.00
C ASN A 1015 48.25 -10.45 10.47
N LEU A 1016 49.33 -9.88 9.92
CA LEU A 1016 49.32 -8.57 9.26
C LEU A 1016 48.29 -8.53 8.11
N LYS A 1017 48.19 -9.61 7.32
CA LYS A 1017 47.20 -9.71 6.24
C LYS A 1017 45.77 -9.72 6.75
N LYS A 1018 45.47 -10.37 7.87
CA LYS A 1018 44.14 -10.27 8.52
C LYS A 1018 43.88 -8.82 8.93
N GLU A 1019 44.78 -8.21 9.70
CA GLU A 1019 44.59 -6.86 10.23
C GLU A 1019 44.40 -5.79 9.13
N ILE A 1020 45.18 -5.87 8.05
CA ILE A 1020 45.22 -4.87 6.97
C ILE A 1020 44.14 -5.10 5.89
N CYS A 1021 43.57 -6.30 5.79
CA CYS A 1021 42.59 -6.65 4.74
C CYS A 1021 41.18 -7.02 5.24
N THR A 1022 40.89 -6.95 6.55
CA THR A 1022 39.52 -7.11 7.10
C THR A 1022 38.85 -5.79 7.52
N LYS A 1023 39.32 -4.66 6.98
CA LYS A 1023 38.70 -3.33 7.02
C LYS A 1023 38.69 -2.75 5.60
#